data_AF-A0A3A0C7Q5-F1
#
_entry.id   AF-A0A3A0C7Q5-F1
#
_cell.length_a   1.000
_cell.length_b   1.000
_cell.length_c   1.000
_cell.angle_alpha   90.00
_cell.angle_beta   90.00
_cell.angle_gamma   90.00
#
_symmetry.space_group_name_H-M   'P 1'
#
loop_
_entity.id
_entity.type
_entity.pdbx_description
1 polymer ?
#
loop_
_entity_poly.entity_id
_entity_poly.type
_entity_poly.pdbx_seq_one_letter_code
_entity_poly.pdbx_strand_id
1 'polypeptide(L)'
;MAQPEEKPSEFRLPRTYSFGQMGIALKDDLTIEQGGPRGADGKFVASVGDRILEWNGRKLAGLDDYCRCLYASKPGDDVTLKILRPNPDKTRPAEELTVVARLGDPKKNFADLYASREKRNRSYDWRVHSVAAARQDGLKRRVAAALSEYRLGRAYDHLLAAHERELDLWDCHESLTSCELLLRDPASSQGWIEEATDALANSMSDDSAGIWQLYVAASKLMDCTPALLPLGVDWPKAEASMPSTEADVWRLKKALAALDSRPSLRQQPGDAAWGDLMQRLQKVELAWQGQPEFPELVALIKLIREQPDSRLSLLARADRALEVLLEEARRCSTWPKPHNPTPGVVAELKTPFGLVAVGGPGANLWDCQSNRYALIVDLGGDDTYEGWVAAPSGLGNPVSVIIDLAGNDTYRSKHKFGLASAAGGTGILYDAGGDDTYECAEWGIGAAFCGVGLLIDKAGNDRYRGGDMTIGCAAYGVGAVMDCLGNDIYESSVYSVGCGLPRGLGLVLDRDGDDRYRCTGKYQSGYGTQGEWQGWGIGCGFGFRSLAAGGIGAVVDLRGNDVYDAGEFGLGCGYFLGVGVVRDMKGHDIYRASRYGLAAAAHCAVGLFMDDLGNDDYQNVGPASMAGVWDIATGAMFDLDGNDSYRSGGLGLGAGSQNAVGIFWDVAGNDSYRAYDASTLGHGGGNSYGGGRLARNFGFFFDTGGEDSYTRADRRNNERKLTGEFGIFQDTAGNTPPEITPDDDEEPYYEEE
;
A
#
# COMPACT_ATOMS: atom_id res chain seq x y z
N MET A 1 -6.98 -9.49 -70.34
CA MET A 1 -7.98 -10.26 -69.58
C MET A 1 -7.21 -10.99 -68.48
N ALA A 2 -6.81 -10.29 -67.41
CA ALA A 2 -7.57 -10.07 -66.18
C ALA A 2 -7.85 -11.38 -65.42
N GLN A 3 -7.07 -11.65 -64.36
CA GLN A 3 -7.61 -11.61 -63.00
C GLN A 3 -6.51 -11.48 -61.91
N PRO A 4 -6.80 -10.80 -60.78
CA PRO A 4 -5.86 -10.42 -59.71
C PRO A 4 -6.11 -11.11 -58.34
N GLU A 5 -5.17 -10.86 -57.42
CA GLU A 5 -5.16 -10.97 -55.95
C GLU A 5 -6.38 -11.53 -55.19
N GLU A 6 -6.13 -12.48 -54.27
CA GLU A 6 -6.94 -12.66 -53.06
C GLU A 6 -6.07 -12.60 -51.79
N LYS A 7 -6.38 -11.58 -50.97
CA LYS A 7 -5.86 -11.29 -49.63
C LYS A 7 -6.44 -12.28 -48.60
N PRO A 8 -5.70 -12.69 -47.56
CA PRO A 8 -6.32 -13.30 -46.39
C PRO A 8 -7.18 -12.25 -45.68
N SER A 9 -8.49 -12.51 -45.64
CA SER A 9 -9.47 -11.66 -44.97
C SER A 9 -9.39 -11.81 -43.44
N GLU A 10 -9.61 -10.67 -42.79
CA GLU A 10 -9.63 -10.39 -41.35
C GLU A 10 -9.99 -11.57 -40.42
N PHE A 11 -9.04 -11.97 -39.58
CA PHE A 11 -9.37 -12.66 -38.34
C PHE A 11 -9.94 -11.64 -37.34
N ARG A 12 -11.26 -11.44 -37.36
CA ARG A 12 -11.95 -10.81 -36.24
C ARG A 12 -12.11 -11.85 -35.14
N LEU A 13 -11.28 -11.74 -34.10
CA LEU A 13 -11.57 -12.35 -32.81
C LEU A 13 -12.98 -11.91 -32.39
N PRO A 14 -13.90 -12.85 -32.06
CA PRO A 14 -15.08 -12.50 -31.31
C PRO A 14 -14.60 -11.87 -29.99
N ARG A 15 -15.11 -10.69 -29.63
CA ARG A 15 -14.96 -10.16 -28.27
C ARG A 15 -15.54 -11.19 -27.31
N THR A 16 -14.67 -11.86 -26.57
CA THR A 16 -15.03 -12.72 -25.46
C THR A 16 -15.08 -11.85 -24.21
N TYR A 17 -16.27 -11.71 -23.62
CA TYR A 17 -16.43 -11.25 -22.24
C TYR A 17 -16.73 -12.49 -21.40
N SER A 18 -15.87 -12.79 -20.43
CA SER A 18 -16.08 -13.81 -19.40
C SER A 18 -16.67 -13.14 -18.15
N PHE A 19 -17.80 -13.66 -17.67
CA PHE A 19 -18.37 -13.32 -16.37
C PHE A 19 -17.48 -13.88 -15.25
N GLY A 20 -16.44 -13.13 -14.91
CA GLY A 20 -15.64 -13.25 -13.67
C GLY A 20 -15.71 -11.97 -12.81
N GLN A 21 -16.60 -11.04 -13.15
CA GLN A 21 -16.82 -9.76 -12.46
C GLN A 21 -18.20 -9.66 -11.79
N MET A 22 -18.67 -10.74 -11.17
CA MET A 22 -19.72 -10.64 -10.16
C MET A 22 -19.20 -11.26 -8.87
N GLY A 23 -19.23 -10.48 -7.78
CA GLY A 23 -18.96 -10.92 -6.42
C GLY A 23 -20.01 -11.91 -5.91
N ILE A 24 -20.03 -13.09 -6.51
CA ILE A 24 -20.54 -14.32 -5.91
C ILE A 24 -19.54 -15.39 -6.31
N ALA A 25 -18.66 -15.78 -5.37
CA ALA A 25 -18.07 -17.10 -5.42
C ALA A 25 -19.22 -18.11 -5.34
N LEU A 26 -19.70 -18.59 -6.48
CA LEU A 26 -20.53 -19.79 -6.52
C LEU A 26 -19.60 -20.96 -6.23
N LYS A 27 -19.59 -21.42 -4.99
CA LYS A 27 -19.20 -22.81 -4.69
C LYS A 27 -20.25 -23.74 -5.34
N ASP A 28 -19.87 -25.00 -5.49
CA ASP A 28 -20.68 -26.08 -6.11
C ASP A 28 -22.03 -26.38 -5.42
N ASP A 29 -22.46 -25.58 -4.44
CA ASP A 29 -23.60 -25.85 -3.55
C ASP A 29 -24.79 -24.89 -3.67
N LEU A 30 -24.75 -23.88 -4.54
CA LEU A 30 -25.94 -23.05 -4.81
C LEU A 30 -27.00 -23.90 -5.52
N THR A 31 -28.03 -24.32 -4.79
CA THR A 31 -29.07 -25.21 -5.31
C THR A 31 -30.16 -24.38 -6.00
N ILE A 32 -30.15 -24.39 -7.33
CA ILE A 32 -31.15 -23.72 -8.19
C ILE A 32 -32.27 -24.71 -8.49
N GLU A 33 -33.52 -24.37 -8.16
CA GLU A 33 -34.68 -25.23 -8.40
C GLU A 33 -35.52 -24.72 -9.58
N GLN A 34 -35.54 -25.52 -10.66
CA GLN A 34 -36.57 -25.64 -11.72
C GLN A 34 -36.25 -25.09 -13.14
N GLY A 35 -36.63 -25.89 -14.17
CA GLY A 35 -37.06 -25.41 -15.50
C GLY A 35 -36.28 -25.89 -16.74
N GLY A 36 -34.96 -25.86 -16.73
CA GLY A 36 -34.11 -26.09 -17.93
C GLY A 36 -33.47 -27.49 -18.06
N PRO A 37 -32.66 -27.74 -19.11
CA PRO A 37 -31.94 -29.00 -19.27
C PRO A 37 -31.08 -29.29 -18.04
N ARG A 38 -31.21 -30.51 -17.48
CA ARG A 38 -30.67 -30.91 -16.18
C ARG A 38 -29.34 -31.66 -16.31
N GLY A 39 -28.50 -31.55 -15.27
CA GLY A 39 -27.43 -32.52 -15.00
C GLY A 39 -27.99 -33.88 -14.58
N ALA A 40 -27.13 -34.89 -14.44
CA ALA A 40 -27.53 -36.26 -14.07
C ALA A 40 -28.18 -36.36 -12.67
N ASP A 41 -27.98 -35.38 -11.81
CA ASP A 41 -28.55 -35.24 -10.46
C ASP A 41 -29.86 -34.43 -10.42
N GLY A 42 -30.32 -33.94 -11.57
CA GLY A 42 -31.55 -33.18 -11.69
C GLY A 42 -31.44 -31.69 -11.36
N LYS A 43 -30.25 -31.16 -11.04
CA LYS A 43 -30.05 -29.74 -10.74
C LYS A 43 -29.75 -28.91 -11.99
N PHE A 44 -30.04 -27.61 -11.92
CA PHE A 44 -29.63 -26.66 -12.95
C PHE A 44 -28.14 -26.34 -12.78
N VAL A 45 -27.37 -26.46 -13.85
CA VAL A 45 -25.95 -26.09 -13.90
C VAL A 45 -25.83 -24.81 -14.71
N ALA A 46 -25.26 -23.76 -14.11
CA ALA A 46 -24.96 -22.51 -14.81
C ALA A 46 -23.80 -22.73 -15.80
N SER A 47 -23.91 -22.17 -17.01
CA SER A 47 -22.93 -22.31 -18.07
C SER A 47 -22.15 -21.03 -18.30
N VAL A 48 -20.90 -21.15 -18.76
CA VAL A 48 -20.09 -20.00 -19.17
C VAL A 48 -20.80 -19.24 -20.29
N GLY A 49 -21.13 -17.97 -20.03
CA GLY A 49 -21.84 -17.09 -20.97
C GLY A 49 -23.33 -16.89 -20.68
N ASP A 50 -23.90 -17.57 -19.68
CA ASP A 50 -25.25 -17.30 -19.19
C ASP A 50 -25.37 -15.85 -18.68
N ARG A 51 -26.50 -15.18 -18.96
CA ARG A 51 -26.75 -13.80 -18.54
C ARG A 51 -28.11 -13.65 -17.89
N ILE A 52 -28.17 -13.10 -16.68
CA ILE A 52 -29.46 -12.78 -16.04
C ILE A 52 -30.05 -11.53 -16.71
N LEU A 53 -31.24 -11.68 -17.28
CA LEU A 53 -32.02 -10.63 -17.92
C LEU A 53 -33.04 -10.01 -16.98
N GLU A 54 -33.62 -10.80 -16.07
CA GLU A 54 -34.67 -10.35 -15.16
C GLU A 54 -34.52 -11.01 -13.78
N TRP A 55 -34.89 -10.28 -12.73
CA TRP A 55 -34.93 -10.74 -11.33
C TRP A 55 -36.30 -10.39 -10.73
N ASN A 56 -37.06 -11.40 -10.31
CA ASN A 56 -38.46 -11.26 -9.88
C ASN A 56 -39.32 -10.43 -10.84
N GLY A 57 -39.13 -10.65 -12.15
CA GLY A 57 -39.83 -9.93 -13.22
C GLY A 57 -39.33 -8.50 -13.47
N ARG A 58 -38.33 -8.02 -12.72
CA ARG A 58 -37.67 -6.73 -12.98
C ARG A 58 -36.53 -6.94 -13.96
N LYS A 59 -36.58 -6.24 -15.10
CA LYS A 59 -35.53 -6.28 -16.12
C LYS A 59 -34.25 -5.65 -15.60
N LEU A 60 -33.13 -6.32 -15.84
CA LEU A 60 -31.80 -5.88 -15.47
C LEU A 60 -31.13 -5.26 -16.71
N ALA A 61 -30.93 -3.95 -16.71
CA ALA A 61 -30.24 -3.25 -17.80
C ALA A 61 -28.71 -3.31 -17.64
N GLY A 62 -28.22 -3.49 -16.41
CA GLY A 62 -26.80 -3.57 -16.08
C GLY A 62 -26.56 -4.10 -14.67
N LEU A 63 -25.31 -4.00 -14.20
CA LEU A 63 -24.88 -4.47 -12.89
C LEU A 63 -25.65 -3.80 -11.73
N ASP A 64 -25.96 -2.51 -11.86
CA ASP A 64 -26.66 -1.74 -10.82
C ASP A 64 -28.08 -2.27 -10.54
N ASP A 65 -28.83 -2.64 -11.59
CA ASP A 65 -30.16 -3.21 -11.42
C ASP A 65 -30.09 -4.59 -10.76
N TYR A 66 -29.07 -5.37 -11.10
CA TYR A 66 -28.81 -6.67 -10.47
C TYR A 66 -28.52 -6.53 -8.98
N CYS A 67 -27.60 -5.65 -8.60
CA CYS A 67 -27.22 -5.40 -7.21
C CYS A 67 -28.42 -4.91 -6.39
N ARG A 68 -29.21 -3.96 -6.90
CA ARG A 68 -30.44 -3.51 -6.22
C ARG A 68 -31.43 -4.64 -5.97
N CYS A 69 -31.67 -5.49 -6.96
CA CYS A 69 -32.55 -6.64 -6.83
C CYS A 69 -32.02 -7.68 -5.83
N LEU A 70 -30.70 -7.93 -5.84
CA LEU A 70 -30.04 -8.82 -4.89
C LEU A 70 -30.15 -8.29 -3.46
N TYR A 71 -29.86 -7.01 -3.23
CA TYR A 71 -29.91 -6.38 -1.89
C TYR A 71 -31.34 -6.19 -1.36
N ALA A 72 -32.33 -6.08 -2.24
CA ALA A 72 -33.74 -6.07 -1.85
C ALA A 72 -34.28 -7.47 -1.47
N SER A 73 -33.54 -8.53 -1.78
CA SER A 73 -33.92 -9.92 -1.48
C SER A 73 -33.21 -10.41 -0.20
N LYS A 74 -33.87 -11.23 0.61
CA LYS A 74 -33.32 -11.75 1.88
C LYS A 74 -32.72 -13.15 1.69
N PRO A 75 -31.71 -13.52 2.49
CA PRO A 75 -31.30 -14.91 2.68
C PRO A 75 -32.50 -15.86 2.89
N GLY A 76 -32.59 -16.90 2.07
CA GLY A 76 -33.69 -17.87 2.09
C GLY A 76 -34.87 -17.54 1.17
N ASP A 77 -34.90 -16.36 0.55
CA ASP A 77 -35.94 -15.99 -0.41
C ASP A 77 -35.82 -16.82 -1.69
N ASP A 78 -36.97 -17.16 -2.27
CA ASP A 78 -37.05 -17.75 -3.60
C ASP A 78 -37.17 -16.62 -4.62
N VAL A 79 -36.14 -16.45 -5.46
CA VAL A 79 -36.09 -15.43 -6.51
C VAL A 79 -36.26 -16.06 -7.88
N THR A 80 -37.10 -15.47 -8.72
CA THR A 80 -37.29 -15.90 -10.11
C THR A 80 -36.31 -15.15 -11.00
N LEU A 81 -35.42 -15.88 -11.67
CA LEU A 81 -34.43 -15.32 -12.58
C LEU A 81 -34.78 -15.69 -14.02
N LYS A 82 -34.71 -14.73 -14.93
CA LYS A 82 -34.73 -15.01 -16.37
C LYS A 82 -33.31 -14.94 -16.90
N ILE A 83 -32.83 -16.00 -17.51
CA ILE A 83 -31.45 -16.17 -17.94
C ILE A 83 -31.41 -16.38 -19.45
N LEU A 84 -30.56 -15.64 -20.15
CA LEU A 84 -30.22 -15.87 -21.54
C LEU A 84 -28.99 -16.76 -21.61
N ARG A 85 -29.17 -17.97 -22.15
CA ARG A 85 -28.11 -18.94 -22.39
C ARG A 85 -27.70 -18.91 -23.86
N PRO A 86 -26.43 -18.57 -24.18
CA PRO A 86 -25.97 -18.59 -25.56
C PRO A 86 -25.94 -20.02 -26.12
N ASN A 87 -26.36 -20.17 -27.38
CA ASN A 87 -26.29 -21.46 -28.06
C ASN A 87 -24.83 -21.75 -28.48
N PRO A 88 -24.29 -22.96 -28.21
CA PRO A 88 -22.97 -23.34 -28.70
C PRO A 88 -22.84 -23.23 -30.24
N ASP A 89 -23.93 -23.45 -30.96
CA ASP A 89 -24.04 -23.20 -32.39
C ASP A 89 -24.54 -21.77 -32.65
N LYS A 90 -23.63 -20.89 -33.08
CA LYS A 90 -23.91 -19.46 -33.34
C LYS A 90 -24.95 -19.22 -34.45
N THR A 91 -25.33 -20.24 -35.22
CA THR A 91 -26.39 -20.14 -36.24
C THR A 91 -27.79 -20.29 -35.66
N ARG A 92 -27.89 -20.69 -34.38
CA ARG A 92 -29.15 -20.86 -33.65
C ARG A 92 -29.32 -19.74 -32.60
N PRO A 93 -30.56 -19.31 -32.34
CA PRO A 93 -30.81 -18.29 -31.34
C PRO A 93 -30.42 -18.79 -29.94
N ALA A 94 -30.02 -17.84 -29.08
CA ALA A 94 -29.85 -18.09 -27.65
C ALA A 94 -31.17 -18.51 -27.00
N GLU A 95 -31.08 -19.30 -25.94
CA GLU A 95 -32.22 -19.83 -25.21
C GLU A 95 -32.53 -18.95 -24.00
N GLU A 96 -33.78 -18.54 -23.81
CA GLU A 96 -34.23 -17.89 -22.58
C GLU A 96 -34.79 -18.94 -21.62
N LEU A 97 -34.24 -18.95 -20.40
CA LEU A 97 -34.58 -19.87 -19.34
C LEU A 97 -35.16 -19.09 -18.17
N THR A 98 -36.24 -19.58 -17.58
CA THR A 98 -36.75 -19.05 -16.30
C THR A 98 -36.44 -20.07 -15.22
N VAL A 99 -35.72 -19.63 -14.19
CA VAL A 99 -35.31 -20.48 -13.06
C VAL A 99 -35.76 -19.84 -11.75
N VAL A 100 -36.11 -20.65 -10.76
CA VAL A 100 -36.31 -20.17 -9.39
C VAL A 100 -35.05 -20.53 -8.60
N ALA A 101 -34.38 -19.54 -8.05
CA ALA A 101 -33.20 -19.72 -7.22
C ALA A 101 -33.59 -19.41 -5.77
N ARG A 102 -33.38 -20.37 -4.87
CA ARG A 102 -33.41 -20.07 -3.44
C ARG A 102 -32.10 -19.42 -3.05
N LEU A 103 -32.15 -18.19 -2.57
CA LEU A 103 -30.96 -17.49 -2.08
C LEU A 103 -30.43 -18.20 -0.85
N GLY A 104 -29.17 -18.65 -0.92
CA GLY A 104 -28.49 -19.23 0.21
C GLY A 104 -28.34 -18.25 1.36
N ASP A 105 -28.33 -18.74 2.61
CA ASP A 105 -27.90 -17.94 3.74
C ASP A 105 -26.37 -17.87 3.75
N PRO A 106 -25.76 -16.69 3.51
CA PRO A 106 -24.32 -16.57 3.46
C PRO A 106 -23.68 -17.07 4.76
N LYS A 107 -24.34 -16.87 5.92
CA LYS A 107 -23.82 -17.31 7.22
C LYS A 107 -23.80 -18.82 7.38
N LYS A 108 -24.67 -19.56 6.67
CA LYS A 108 -24.70 -21.02 6.64
C LYS A 108 -23.83 -21.62 5.54
N ASN A 109 -23.87 -21.04 4.34
CA ASN A 109 -23.15 -21.57 3.17
C ASN A 109 -21.65 -21.25 3.23
N PHE A 110 -21.30 -20.17 3.90
CA PHE A 110 -19.93 -19.79 4.23
C PHE A 110 -19.64 -19.97 5.73
N ALA A 111 -20.30 -20.93 6.38
CA ALA A 111 -20.16 -21.15 7.82
C ALA A 111 -18.70 -21.33 8.24
N ASP A 112 -17.83 -21.94 7.42
CA ASP A 112 -16.38 -22.06 7.70
C ASP A 112 -15.64 -20.71 7.61
N LEU A 113 -16.09 -19.83 6.71
CA LEU A 113 -15.62 -18.46 6.51
C LEU A 113 -16.00 -17.56 7.71
N TYR A 114 -17.20 -17.77 8.28
CA TYR A 114 -17.67 -17.13 9.52
C TYR A 114 -17.20 -17.84 10.80
N ALA A 115 -16.87 -19.13 10.75
CA ALA A 115 -16.35 -19.94 11.87
C ALA A 115 -14.84 -19.76 12.06
N SER A 116 -14.18 -19.07 11.13
CA SER A 116 -12.82 -18.53 11.29
C SER A 116 -12.81 -17.48 12.40
N ARG A 117 -12.94 -17.94 13.65
CA ARG A 117 -12.77 -17.14 14.87
C ARG A 117 -11.42 -16.41 14.89
N GLU A 118 -10.43 -16.92 14.15
CA GLU A 118 -9.15 -16.24 13.91
C GLU A 118 -9.28 -14.91 13.13
N LYS A 119 -10.19 -14.78 12.15
CA LYS A 119 -10.45 -13.49 11.44
C LYS A 119 -10.98 -12.42 12.39
N ARG A 120 -11.79 -12.81 13.39
CA ARG A 120 -12.33 -11.92 14.44
C ARG A 120 -11.40 -11.72 15.63
N ASN A 121 -10.42 -12.59 15.81
CA ASN A 121 -9.37 -12.46 16.83
C ASN A 121 -8.13 -11.72 16.31
N ARG A 122 -8.09 -11.33 15.03
CA ARG A 122 -7.20 -10.28 14.51
C ARG A 122 -7.76 -8.89 14.85
N SER A 123 -8.09 -8.69 16.12
CA SER A 123 -8.15 -7.35 16.66
C SER A 123 -6.70 -6.93 16.84
N TYR A 124 -6.19 -6.09 15.95
CA TYR A 124 -5.21 -5.12 16.43
C TYR A 124 -5.91 -4.38 17.57
N ASP A 125 -5.62 -4.81 18.79
CA ASP A 125 -6.22 -4.23 19.99
C ASP A 125 -5.36 -3.03 20.37
N TRP A 126 -5.73 -1.88 19.83
CA TRP A 126 -5.12 -0.59 20.12
C TRP A 126 -5.09 -0.28 21.62
N ARG A 127 -5.93 -0.93 22.44
CA ARG A 127 -5.93 -0.74 23.91
C ARG A 127 -4.75 -1.43 24.59
N VAL A 128 -4.12 -2.41 23.94
CA VAL A 128 -2.96 -3.16 24.45
C VAL A 128 -1.64 -2.58 23.94
N HIS A 129 -1.68 -1.68 22.95
CA HIS A 129 -0.53 -0.92 22.47
C HIS A 129 -0.52 0.48 23.11
N SER A 130 0.27 0.59 24.17
CA SER A 130 0.07 1.50 25.29
C SER A 130 0.74 2.87 25.15
N VAL A 131 0.43 3.63 24.10
CA VAL A 131 0.68 5.09 24.07
C VAL A 131 -0.54 5.84 23.49
N ALA A 132 -1.30 5.21 22.60
CA ALA A 132 -2.35 5.86 21.84
C ALA A 132 -3.63 6.17 22.66
N ALA A 133 -3.98 5.37 23.68
CA ALA A 133 -5.22 5.56 24.45
C ALA A 133 -5.34 6.90 25.21
N ALA A 134 -4.25 7.67 25.38
CA ALA A 134 -4.26 8.99 26.01
C ALA A 134 -4.29 10.16 25.01
N ARG A 135 -3.88 9.94 23.75
CA ARG A 135 -3.93 10.94 22.65
C ARG A 135 -5.15 10.77 21.73
N GLN A 136 -5.69 9.55 21.62
CA GLN A 136 -6.82 9.10 20.77
C GLN A 136 -8.20 9.71 21.08
N ASP A 137 -8.24 10.68 21.98
CA ASP A 137 -9.46 11.29 22.47
C ASP A 137 -9.84 12.53 21.61
N GLY A 138 -9.00 12.97 20.66
CA GLY A 138 -9.25 14.10 19.77
C GLY A 138 -10.30 13.81 18.67
N LEU A 139 -9.87 13.18 17.57
CA LEU A 139 -10.71 12.99 16.38
C LEU A 139 -12.00 12.19 16.66
N LYS A 140 -11.90 11.08 17.41
CA LYS A 140 -13.08 10.24 17.72
C LYS A 140 -14.18 11.00 18.44
N ARG A 141 -13.82 11.78 19.47
CA ARG A 141 -14.80 12.60 20.19
C ARG A 141 -15.35 13.71 19.31
N ARG A 142 -14.52 14.30 18.44
CA ARG A 142 -14.93 15.33 17.48
C ARG A 142 -15.94 14.81 16.46
N VAL A 143 -15.65 13.68 15.81
CA VAL A 143 -16.58 13.02 14.89
C VAL A 143 -17.88 12.63 15.62
N ALA A 144 -17.79 12.03 16.81
CA ALA A 144 -18.98 11.66 17.59
C ALA A 144 -19.84 12.89 17.97
N ALA A 145 -19.22 13.98 18.42
CA ALA A 145 -19.91 15.22 18.76
C ALA A 145 -20.58 15.85 17.54
N ALA A 146 -19.88 15.89 16.40
CA ALA A 146 -20.41 16.42 15.15
C ALA A 146 -21.59 15.57 14.62
N LEU A 147 -21.49 14.24 14.69
CA LEU A 147 -22.59 13.35 14.36
C LEU A 147 -23.79 13.53 15.28
N SER A 148 -23.56 13.76 16.58
CA SER A 148 -24.62 14.03 17.56
C SER A 148 -25.32 15.38 17.28
N GLU A 149 -24.56 16.44 17.03
CA GLU A 149 -25.09 17.80 16.72
C GLU A 149 -26.10 17.78 15.58
N TYR A 150 -25.84 16.96 14.55
CA TYR A 150 -26.70 16.83 13.36
C TYR A 150 -27.56 15.56 13.33
N ARG A 151 -27.57 14.75 14.40
CA ARG A 151 -28.34 13.49 14.50
C ARG A 151 -28.03 12.48 13.39
N LEU A 152 -26.76 12.36 13.01
CA LEU A 152 -26.29 11.51 11.91
C LEU A 152 -25.70 10.17 12.34
N GLY A 153 -25.66 9.86 13.65
CA GLY A 153 -25.03 8.64 14.20
C GLY A 153 -25.48 7.34 13.50
N ARG A 154 -26.80 7.11 13.37
CA ARG A 154 -27.31 5.91 12.69
C ARG A 154 -26.93 5.82 11.22
N ALA A 155 -26.89 6.95 10.51
CA ALA A 155 -26.48 6.97 9.10
C ALA A 155 -24.98 6.64 8.95
N TYR A 156 -24.16 7.07 9.91
CA TYR A 156 -22.76 6.72 9.99
C TYR A 156 -22.58 5.22 10.32
N ASP A 157 -23.32 4.67 11.28
CA ASP A 157 -23.29 3.24 11.59
C ASP A 157 -23.67 2.37 10.38
N HIS A 158 -24.67 2.78 9.59
CA HIS A 158 -25.04 2.10 8.35
C HIS A 158 -23.92 2.12 7.31
N LEU A 159 -23.15 3.21 7.26
CA LEU A 159 -21.98 3.32 6.39
C LEU A 159 -20.87 2.36 6.83
N LEU A 160 -20.52 2.35 8.11
CA LEU A 160 -19.52 1.41 8.64
C LEU A 160 -19.94 -0.04 8.39
N ALA A 161 -21.22 -0.35 8.58
CA ALA A 161 -21.75 -1.68 8.26
C ALA A 161 -21.65 -2.00 6.75
N ALA A 162 -21.70 -1.01 5.85
CA ALA A 162 -21.47 -1.22 4.43
C ALA A 162 -20.00 -1.49 4.12
N HIS A 163 -19.07 -0.79 4.76
CA HIS A 163 -17.64 -1.08 4.68
C HIS A 163 -17.34 -2.52 5.12
N GLU A 164 -17.91 -2.96 6.24
CA GLU A 164 -17.77 -4.33 6.74
C GLU A 164 -18.29 -5.38 5.74
N ARG A 165 -19.49 -5.17 5.19
CA ARG A 165 -20.07 -6.08 4.19
C ARG A 165 -19.20 -6.18 2.95
N GLU A 166 -18.63 -5.07 2.49
CA GLU A 166 -17.81 -5.07 1.29
C GLU A 166 -16.48 -5.80 1.53
N LEU A 167 -15.86 -5.61 2.69
CA LEU A 167 -14.70 -6.41 3.11
C LEU A 167 -14.99 -7.91 3.09
N ASP A 168 -16.18 -8.33 3.54
CA ASP A 168 -16.61 -9.74 3.48
C ASP A 168 -16.81 -10.23 2.02
N LEU A 169 -17.28 -9.36 1.10
CA LEU A 169 -17.54 -9.71 -0.31
C LEU A 169 -16.27 -9.96 -1.12
N TRP A 170 -15.19 -9.22 -0.84
CA TRP A 170 -13.95 -9.35 -1.61
C TRP A 170 -13.19 -10.65 -1.34
N ASP A 171 -13.62 -11.45 -0.34
CA ASP A 171 -13.01 -12.72 0.09
C ASP A 171 -11.47 -12.67 0.15
N CYS A 172 -10.93 -11.47 0.37
CA CYS A 172 -9.52 -11.22 0.29
C CYS A 172 -8.91 -11.59 1.64
N HIS A 173 -8.63 -12.89 1.82
CA HIS A 173 -7.86 -13.47 2.94
C HIS A 173 -6.50 -12.80 3.21
N GLU A 174 -6.12 -11.86 2.34
CA GLU A 174 -4.85 -11.15 2.27
C GLU A 174 -4.94 -9.68 2.74
N SER A 175 -6.12 -9.11 3.02
CA SER A 175 -6.17 -7.73 3.56
C SER A 175 -5.33 -7.60 4.84
N LEU A 176 -4.66 -6.46 4.99
CA LEU A 176 -3.90 -6.15 6.21
C LEU A 176 -4.87 -5.70 7.31
N THR A 177 -4.57 -6.04 8.57
CA THR A 177 -5.40 -5.68 9.74
C THR A 177 -5.58 -4.17 9.85
N SER A 178 -4.56 -3.39 9.50
CA SER A 178 -4.61 -1.92 9.46
C SER A 178 -5.69 -1.41 8.52
N CYS A 179 -5.79 -1.98 7.30
CA CYS A 179 -6.83 -1.59 6.34
C CYS A 179 -8.23 -1.94 6.86
N GLU A 180 -8.40 -3.14 7.42
CA GLU A 180 -9.69 -3.56 7.99
C GLU A 180 -10.12 -2.64 9.15
N LEU A 181 -9.20 -2.32 10.06
CA LEU A 181 -9.45 -1.45 11.20
C LEU A 181 -9.93 -0.07 10.73
N LEU A 182 -9.21 0.56 9.82
CA LEU A 182 -9.45 1.93 9.38
C LEU A 182 -10.69 2.07 8.47
N LEU A 183 -11.13 0.99 7.84
CA LEU A 183 -12.42 0.95 7.14
C LEU A 183 -13.60 0.73 8.10
N ARG A 184 -13.40 -0.03 9.20
CA ARG A 184 -14.43 -0.26 10.24
C ARG A 184 -14.55 0.91 11.22
N ASP A 185 -13.46 1.64 11.45
CA ASP A 185 -13.39 2.77 12.37
C ASP A 185 -12.53 3.91 11.76
N PRO A 186 -13.05 4.64 10.76
CA PRO A 186 -12.35 5.75 10.13
C PRO A 186 -11.86 6.83 11.11
N ALA A 187 -12.56 7.02 12.23
CA ALA A 187 -12.19 8.00 13.25
C ALA A 187 -10.97 7.57 14.09
N SER A 188 -10.49 6.33 13.95
CA SER A 188 -9.21 5.87 14.53
C SER A 188 -7.97 6.28 13.73
N SER A 189 -8.17 6.87 12.55
CA SER A 189 -7.09 7.27 11.62
C SER A 189 -5.97 8.08 12.28
N GLN A 190 -6.30 9.15 13.02
CA GLN A 190 -5.32 9.99 13.72
C GLN A 190 -4.40 9.16 14.64
N GLY A 191 -4.98 8.43 15.59
CA GLY A 191 -4.16 7.68 16.56
C GLY A 191 -3.39 6.52 15.91
N TRP A 192 -3.89 5.97 14.80
CA TRP A 192 -3.17 4.94 14.06
C TRP A 192 -1.97 5.51 13.30
N ILE A 193 -2.13 6.64 12.58
CA ILE A 193 -1.01 7.26 11.85
C ILE A 193 0.09 7.69 12.81
N GLU A 194 -0.27 8.34 13.94
CA GLU A 194 0.68 8.71 14.99
C GLU A 194 1.45 7.48 15.51
N GLU A 195 0.77 6.42 15.93
CA GLU A 195 1.45 5.24 16.49
C GLU A 195 2.33 4.53 15.46
N ALA A 196 1.83 4.36 14.23
CA ALA A 196 2.55 3.68 13.17
C ALA A 196 3.81 4.44 12.78
N THR A 197 3.70 5.76 12.58
CA THR A 197 4.81 6.60 12.12
C THR A 197 5.75 6.99 13.25
N ASP A 198 5.29 7.19 14.49
CA ASP A 198 6.18 7.37 15.66
C ASP A 198 7.06 6.13 15.84
N ALA A 199 6.51 4.92 15.68
CA ALA A 199 7.28 3.69 15.78
C ALA A 199 8.37 3.58 14.69
N LEU A 200 8.09 4.11 13.49
CA LEU A 200 9.05 4.18 12.39
C LEU A 200 10.09 5.30 12.63
N ALA A 201 9.68 6.51 13.00
CA ALA A 201 10.55 7.64 13.28
C ALA A 201 11.54 7.34 14.42
N ASN A 202 11.10 6.63 15.46
CA ASN A 202 11.99 6.19 16.55
C ASN A 202 13.18 5.35 16.02
N SER A 203 12.98 4.61 14.93
CA SER A 203 14.03 3.81 14.30
C SER A 203 15.15 4.64 13.65
N MET A 204 14.92 5.95 13.45
CA MET A 204 15.89 6.92 12.94
C MET A 204 16.75 7.56 14.05
N SER A 205 16.56 7.16 15.31
CA SER A 205 17.36 7.69 16.43
C SER A 205 18.86 7.39 16.26
N ASP A 206 19.72 8.32 16.68
CA ASP A 206 21.19 8.16 16.71
C ASP A 206 21.65 7.01 17.63
N ASP A 207 20.74 6.52 18.47
CA ASP A 207 21.01 5.37 19.30
C ASP A 207 20.99 4.10 18.45
N SER A 208 21.99 3.28 18.75
CA SER A 208 22.29 2.05 18.08
C SER A 208 21.07 1.10 17.86
N ALA A 209 19.96 1.21 18.60
CA ALA A 209 18.75 0.39 18.47
C ALA A 209 17.92 0.54 17.16
N GLY A 210 18.23 1.48 16.27
CA GLY A 210 17.40 1.89 15.12
C GLY A 210 16.87 0.76 14.23
N ILE A 211 17.74 -0.04 13.59
CA ILE A 211 17.34 -1.10 12.63
C ILE A 211 16.38 -2.13 13.25
N TRP A 212 16.58 -2.47 14.54
CA TRP A 212 15.69 -3.40 15.23
C TRP A 212 14.29 -2.80 15.47
N GLN A 213 14.21 -1.52 15.81
CA GLN A 213 12.94 -0.83 16.00
C GLN A 213 12.15 -0.73 14.69
N LEU A 214 12.83 -0.42 13.58
CA LEU A 214 12.24 -0.43 12.24
C LEU A 214 11.60 -1.79 11.97
N TYR A 215 12.34 -2.86 12.21
CA TYR A 215 11.84 -4.22 12.00
C TYR A 215 10.59 -4.52 12.86
N VAL A 216 10.60 -4.15 14.13
CA VAL A 216 9.45 -4.36 15.01
C VAL A 216 8.23 -3.59 14.50
N ALA A 217 8.41 -2.35 14.05
CA ALA A 217 7.35 -1.57 13.44
C ALA A 217 6.84 -2.23 12.14
N ALA A 218 7.74 -2.57 11.23
CA ALA A 218 7.42 -3.21 9.95
C ALA A 218 6.68 -4.55 10.11
N SER A 219 7.12 -5.39 11.05
CA SER A 219 6.46 -6.68 11.32
C SER A 219 5.02 -6.50 11.79
N LYS A 220 4.75 -5.53 12.67
CA LYS A 220 3.39 -5.20 13.12
C LYS A 220 2.52 -4.71 11.97
N LEU A 221 3.02 -3.79 11.15
CA LEU A 221 2.30 -3.26 9.99
C LEU A 221 1.94 -4.37 8.98
N MET A 222 2.81 -5.36 8.85
CA MET A 222 2.67 -6.48 7.90
C MET A 222 1.89 -7.69 8.45
N ASP A 223 1.22 -7.56 9.62
CA ASP A 223 0.56 -8.66 10.33
C ASP A 223 1.46 -9.89 10.56
N CYS A 224 2.75 -9.63 10.77
CA CYS A 224 3.74 -10.64 11.06
C CYS A 224 4.04 -10.61 12.57
N THR A 225 3.99 -11.77 13.23
CA THR A 225 4.40 -11.84 14.63
C THR A 225 5.91 -11.67 14.72
N PRO A 226 6.44 -10.69 15.48
CA PRO A 226 7.87 -10.65 15.74
C PRO A 226 8.25 -11.91 16.53
N ALA A 227 9.13 -12.74 15.99
CA ALA A 227 9.64 -13.88 16.73
C ALA A 227 10.55 -13.37 17.86
N LEU A 228 10.06 -13.40 19.10
CA LEU A 228 10.93 -13.37 20.28
C LEU A 228 11.63 -14.74 20.37
N LEU A 229 12.68 -14.96 19.59
CA LEU A 229 13.52 -16.14 19.79
C LEU A 229 14.18 -16.04 21.18
N PRO A 230 14.13 -17.09 22.01
CA PRO A 230 15.01 -17.20 23.17
C PRO A 230 16.39 -17.65 22.65
N LEU A 231 17.14 -16.74 22.02
CA LEU A 231 18.54 -16.99 21.68
C LEU A 231 19.34 -16.85 22.99
N GLY A 232 19.82 -17.98 23.52
CA GLY A 232 20.39 -18.11 24.86
C GLY A 232 21.76 -17.46 25.08
N VAL A 233 21.85 -16.13 25.03
CA VAL A 233 22.99 -15.35 25.53
C VAL A 233 22.46 -14.04 26.14
N ASP A 234 23.11 -13.50 27.18
CA ASP A 234 22.86 -12.16 27.74
C ASP A 234 23.16 -11.06 26.68
N TRP A 235 22.29 -10.94 25.68
CA TRP A 235 22.37 -10.10 24.49
C TRP A 235 22.61 -8.60 24.77
N PRO A 236 21.94 -7.97 25.75
CA PRO A 236 22.17 -6.55 26.07
C PRO A 236 23.60 -6.26 26.53
N LYS A 237 24.31 -7.26 27.08
CA LYS A 237 25.70 -7.10 27.54
C LYS A 237 26.72 -7.19 26.42
N ALA A 238 26.42 -7.97 25.36
CA ALA A 238 27.30 -8.08 24.20
C ALA A 238 27.20 -6.83 23.30
N GLU A 239 25.97 -6.36 23.06
CA GLU A 239 25.67 -5.17 22.25
C GLU A 239 26.34 -3.90 22.78
N ALA A 240 26.25 -3.66 24.09
CA ALA A 240 26.83 -2.49 24.76
C ALA A 240 28.37 -2.42 24.70
N SER A 241 29.03 -3.47 24.20
CA SER A 241 30.49 -3.56 24.10
C SER A 241 31.03 -3.55 22.66
N MET A 242 30.15 -3.50 21.65
CA MET A 242 30.53 -3.53 20.23
C MET A 242 30.72 -2.12 19.65
N PRO A 243 31.63 -1.93 18.67
CA PRO A 243 31.63 -0.74 17.81
C PRO A 243 30.28 -0.54 17.11
N SER A 244 29.90 0.70 16.80
CA SER A 244 28.58 1.05 16.23
C SER A 244 28.24 0.25 14.97
N THR A 245 29.17 0.17 14.02
CA THR A 245 28.98 -0.55 12.75
C THR A 245 28.81 -2.06 12.95
N GLU A 246 29.58 -2.68 13.85
CA GLU A 246 29.43 -4.11 14.16
C GLU A 246 28.10 -4.40 14.87
N ALA A 247 27.63 -3.44 15.67
CA ALA A 247 26.35 -3.52 16.34
C ALA A 247 25.17 -3.36 15.37
N ASP A 248 25.26 -2.49 14.37
CA ASP A 248 24.23 -2.28 13.34
C ASP A 248 24.05 -3.53 12.47
N VAL A 249 25.16 -4.11 12.02
CA VAL A 249 25.19 -5.36 11.28
C VAL A 249 24.60 -6.53 12.09
N TRP A 250 24.81 -6.52 13.40
CA TRP A 250 24.26 -7.55 14.27
C TRP A 250 22.78 -7.33 14.60
N ARG A 251 22.29 -6.08 14.60
CA ARG A 251 20.86 -5.76 14.66
C ARG A 251 20.13 -6.12 13.38
N LEU A 252 20.79 -5.94 12.24
CA LEU A 252 20.29 -6.38 10.96
C LEU A 252 20.04 -7.90 10.95
N LYS A 253 20.98 -8.69 11.49
CA LYS A 253 20.74 -10.13 11.72
C LYS A 253 19.50 -10.38 12.58
N LYS A 254 19.36 -9.68 13.71
CA LYS A 254 18.19 -9.82 14.59
C LYS A 254 16.89 -9.49 13.85
N ALA A 255 16.90 -8.44 13.03
CA ALA A 255 15.76 -8.01 12.21
C ALA A 255 15.35 -9.08 11.20
N LEU A 256 16.29 -9.64 10.44
CA LEU A 256 16.00 -10.71 9.47
C LEU A 256 15.47 -11.98 10.14
N ALA A 257 16.08 -12.41 11.24
CA ALA A 257 15.64 -13.58 12.00
C ALA A 257 14.19 -13.45 12.49
N ALA A 258 13.78 -12.25 12.89
CA ALA A 258 12.46 -12.04 13.46
C ALA A 258 11.37 -11.96 12.37
N LEU A 259 11.68 -11.55 11.13
CA LEU A 259 10.76 -11.70 9.98
C LEU A 259 10.35 -13.17 9.74
N ASP A 260 11.09 -14.13 10.30
CA ASP A 260 10.80 -15.55 10.29
C ASP A 260 10.30 -16.06 11.66
N SER A 261 9.00 -16.38 11.76
CA SER A 261 8.38 -16.79 13.04
C SER A 261 7.84 -18.22 13.06
N ARG A 262 8.21 -19.12 12.13
CA ARG A 262 7.63 -20.49 12.07
C ARG A 262 8.66 -21.63 12.15
N PRO A 263 8.66 -22.41 13.25
CA PRO A 263 9.55 -23.57 13.43
C PRO A 263 9.43 -24.71 12.39
N SER A 264 8.36 -24.73 11.58
CA SER A 264 8.02 -25.84 10.67
C SER A 264 8.65 -25.76 9.28
N LEU A 265 9.39 -24.69 8.94
CA LEU A 265 9.80 -24.37 7.57
C LEU A 265 11.22 -24.79 7.19
N ARG A 266 11.64 -25.98 7.61
CA ARG A 266 12.90 -26.59 7.14
C ARG A 266 12.80 -27.15 5.70
N GLN A 267 11.64 -27.07 5.06
CA GLN A 267 11.48 -27.53 3.68
C GLN A 267 11.87 -26.42 2.73
N GLN A 268 12.85 -26.72 1.87
CA GLN A 268 13.25 -25.84 0.78
C GLN A 268 12.17 -25.87 -0.30
N PRO A 269 11.75 -24.74 -0.88
CA PRO A 269 11.13 -24.75 -2.18
C PRO A 269 12.10 -25.41 -3.15
N GLY A 270 11.60 -26.31 -3.99
CA GLY A 270 12.43 -26.91 -5.03
C GLY A 270 12.94 -25.82 -5.98
N ASP A 271 14.21 -25.91 -6.38
CA ASP A 271 14.89 -24.94 -7.27
C ASP A 271 14.06 -24.57 -8.51
N ALA A 272 13.23 -25.50 -9.00
CA ALA A 272 12.34 -25.29 -10.14
C ALA A 272 11.22 -24.27 -9.89
N ALA A 273 10.57 -24.30 -8.72
CA ALA A 273 9.48 -23.37 -8.39
C ALA A 273 9.99 -21.93 -8.25
N TRP A 274 11.17 -21.80 -7.64
CA TRP A 274 11.86 -20.51 -7.55
C TRP A 274 12.33 -19.99 -8.91
N GLY A 275 12.88 -20.86 -9.75
CA GLY A 275 13.25 -20.51 -11.12
C GLY A 275 12.06 -20.01 -11.92
N ASP A 276 10.89 -20.66 -11.81
CA ASP A 276 9.65 -20.21 -12.47
C ASP A 276 9.19 -18.84 -11.92
N LEU A 277 9.19 -18.64 -10.60
CA LEU A 277 8.84 -17.35 -9.98
C LEU A 277 9.68 -16.21 -10.55
N MET A 278 11.00 -16.39 -10.57
CA MET A 278 11.95 -15.41 -11.08
C MET A 278 11.76 -15.11 -12.56
N GLN A 279 11.56 -16.15 -13.36
CA GLN A 279 11.34 -16.00 -14.80
C GLN A 279 10.04 -15.25 -15.09
N ARG A 280 9.00 -15.45 -14.30
CA ARG A 280 7.73 -14.71 -14.42
C ARG A 280 7.87 -13.28 -13.98
N LEU A 281 8.53 -13.05 -12.85
CA LEU A 281 8.74 -11.71 -12.29
C LEU A 281 9.52 -10.79 -13.27
N GLN A 282 10.49 -11.32 -14.01
CA GLN A 282 11.18 -10.58 -15.07
C GLN A 282 10.27 -10.10 -16.20
N LYS A 283 9.10 -10.73 -16.39
CA LYS A 283 8.11 -10.36 -17.41
C LYS A 283 6.97 -9.51 -16.87
N VAL A 284 6.91 -9.28 -15.56
CA VAL A 284 5.88 -8.44 -14.96
C VAL A 284 6.24 -6.99 -15.22
N GLU A 285 5.40 -6.31 -16.00
CA GLU A 285 5.41 -4.87 -16.15
C GLU A 285 4.19 -4.31 -15.40
N LEU A 286 4.38 -3.34 -14.51
CA LEU A 286 3.27 -2.62 -13.88
C LEU A 286 3.22 -1.22 -14.49
N ALA A 287 2.43 -1.08 -15.56
CA ALA A 287 2.01 0.22 -16.06
C ALA A 287 0.52 0.15 -16.35
N TRP A 288 -0.27 0.97 -15.66
CA TRP A 288 -1.71 1.07 -15.89
C TRP A 288 -1.95 1.74 -17.26
N GLN A 289 -1.89 0.94 -18.33
CA GLN A 289 -2.18 1.36 -19.71
C GLN A 289 -3.44 0.68 -20.27
N GLY A 290 -4.44 0.40 -19.42
CA GLY A 290 -5.71 -0.17 -19.88
C GLY A 290 -5.58 -1.54 -20.56
N GLN A 291 -4.49 -2.28 -20.31
CA GLN A 291 -4.29 -3.63 -20.82
C GLN A 291 -5.19 -4.60 -20.04
N PRO A 292 -5.97 -5.46 -20.73
CA PRO A 292 -6.81 -6.45 -20.08
C PRO A 292 -5.93 -7.55 -19.48
N GLU A 293 -5.73 -7.47 -18.15
CA GLU A 293 -5.25 -8.56 -17.28
C GLU A 293 -3.86 -9.12 -17.61
N PHE A 294 -2.84 -8.76 -16.83
CA PHE A 294 -1.48 -9.31 -16.93
C PHE A 294 -1.46 -10.81 -16.58
N PRO A 295 -1.38 -11.75 -17.56
CA PRO A 295 -1.51 -13.17 -17.27
C PRO A 295 -0.35 -13.68 -16.40
N GLU A 296 0.84 -13.10 -16.58
CA GLU A 296 2.01 -13.43 -15.77
C GLU A 296 1.88 -12.94 -14.32
N LEU A 297 1.30 -11.77 -14.08
CA LEU A 297 1.03 -11.28 -12.72
C LEU A 297 -0.02 -12.14 -12.01
N VAL A 298 -1.10 -12.52 -12.72
CA VAL A 298 -2.12 -13.43 -12.19
C VAL A 298 -1.52 -14.79 -11.86
N ALA A 299 -0.72 -15.36 -12.75
CA ALA A 299 -0.04 -16.64 -12.53
C ALA A 299 0.94 -16.55 -11.36
N LEU A 300 1.69 -15.45 -11.26
CA LEU A 300 2.64 -15.18 -10.19
C LEU A 300 1.96 -15.13 -8.82
N ILE A 301 0.86 -14.38 -8.70
CA ILE A 301 0.09 -14.29 -7.45
C ILE A 301 -0.54 -15.64 -7.07
N LYS A 302 -1.05 -16.40 -8.05
CA LYS A 302 -1.53 -17.78 -7.80
C LYS A 302 -0.42 -18.68 -7.28
N LEU A 303 0.77 -18.63 -7.89
CA LEU A 303 1.93 -19.41 -7.44
C LEU A 303 2.33 -19.07 -5.99
N ILE A 304 2.34 -17.79 -5.62
CA ILE A 304 2.63 -17.34 -4.26
C ILE A 304 1.59 -17.89 -3.27
N ARG A 305 0.31 -17.84 -3.63
CA ARG A 305 -0.81 -18.35 -2.81
C ARG A 305 -0.77 -19.85 -2.62
N GLU A 306 -0.36 -20.60 -3.64
CA GLU A 306 -0.21 -22.05 -3.57
C GLU A 306 1.03 -22.47 -2.77
N GLN A 307 2.00 -21.56 -2.59
CA GLN A 307 3.28 -21.85 -1.94
C GLN A 307 3.68 -20.80 -0.88
N PRO A 308 2.85 -20.46 0.12
CA PRO A 308 3.14 -19.39 1.08
C PRO A 308 4.39 -19.68 1.93
N ASP A 309 4.65 -20.96 2.18
CA ASP A 309 5.81 -21.46 2.94
C ASP A 309 7.15 -21.23 2.20
N SER A 310 7.12 -21.14 0.86
CA SER A 310 8.32 -20.91 0.05
C SER A 310 8.94 -19.54 0.30
N ARG A 311 8.13 -18.48 0.41
CA ARG A 311 8.57 -17.11 0.71
C ARG A 311 9.32 -17.05 2.04
N LEU A 312 8.72 -17.63 3.07
CA LEU A 312 9.27 -17.64 4.43
C LEU A 312 10.57 -18.44 4.51
N SER A 313 10.67 -19.57 3.81
CA SER A 313 11.91 -20.37 3.75
C SER A 313 13.10 -19.62 3.13
N LEU A 314 12.85 -18.67 2.22
CA LEU A 314 13.89 -17.85 1.60
C LEU A 314 14.44 -16.82 2.56
N LEU A 315 13.56 -16.18 3.34
CA LEU A 315 13.97 -15.28 4.42
C LEU A 315 14.79 -16.04 5.48
N ALA A 316 14.36 -17.24 5.87
CA ALA A 316 15.10 -18.11 6.78
C ALA A 316 16.49 -18.49 6.24
N ARG A 317 16.59 -18.71 4.92
CA ARG A 317 17.87 -19.00 4.25
C ARG A 317 18.78 -17.77 4.23
N ALA A 318 18.22 -16.59 3.98
CA ALA A 318 18.96 -15.33 3.98
C ALA A 318 19.48 -15.00 5.38
N ASP A 319 18.68 -15.18 6.43
CA ASP A 319 19.09 -14.99 7.83
C ASP A 319 20.26 -15.93 8.20
N ARG A 320 20.13 -17.23 7.89
CA ARG A 320 21.22 -18.19 8.12
C ARG A 320 22.48 -17.86 7.31
N ALA A 321 22.32 -17.40 6.07
CA ALA A 321 23.46 -17.00 5.25
C ALA A 321 24.15 -15.78 5.88
N LEU A 322 23.39 -14.76 6.29
CA LEU A 322 23.93 -13.60 6.99
C LEU A 322 24.68 -14.00 8.25
N GLU A 323 24.12 -14.89 9.09
CA GLU A 323 24.80 -15.41 10.27
C GLU A 323 26.20 -15.96 9.97
N VAL A 324 26.31 -16.79 8.93
CA VAL A 324 27.58 -17.39 8.51
C VAL A 324 28.54 -16.32 7.99
N LEU A 325 28.05 -15.40 7.16
CA LEU A 325 28.87 -14.34 6.55
C LEU A 325 29.46 -13.40 7.61
N LEU A 326 28.68 -13.04 8.63
CA LEU A 326 29.13 -12.17 9.71
C LEU A 326 30.16 -12.84 10.61
N GLU A 327 29.97 -14.12 10.93
CA GLU A 327 30.97 -14.88 11.70
C GLU A 327 32.29 -15.02 10.92
N GLU A 328 32.22 -15.22 9.59
CA GLU A 328 33.42 -15.23 8.76
C GLU A 328 34.08 -13.85 8.67
N ALA A 329 33.30 -12.77 8.52
CA ALA A 329 33.82 -11.39 8.44
C ALA A 329 34.65 -11.00 9.67
N ARG A 330 34.24 -11.44 10.86
CA ARG A 330 35.03 -11.27 12.11
C ARG A 330 36.41 -11.92 12.07
N ARG A 331 36.63 -12.86 11.16
CA ARG A 331 37.89 -13.58 10.97
C ARG A 331 38.65 -13.12 9.73
N CYS A 332 38.30 -11.97 9.16
CA CYS A 332 38.85 -11.46 7.89
C CYS A 332 40.39 -11.33 7.89
N SER A 333 41.01 -11.09 9.05
CA SER A 333 42.46 -11.07 9.21
C SER A 333 43.17 -12.37 8.81
N THR A 334 42.41 -13.48 8.72
CA THR A 334 42.92 -14.81 8.33
C THR A 334 42.64 -15.16 6.88
N TRP A 335 41.90 -14.31 6.16
CA TRP A 335 41.52 -14.58 4.78
C TRP A 335 42.73 -14.50 3.83
N PRO A 336 42.73 -15.29 2.76
CA PRO A 336 43.76 -15.18 1.74
C PRO A 336 43.67 -13.82 1.04
N LYS A 337 44.83 -13.34 0.57
CA LYS A 337 44.85 -12.22 -0.37
C LYS A 337 44.17 -12.62 -1.69
N PRO A 338 43.56 -11.66 -2.41
CA PRO A 338 42.90 -11.94 -3.68
C PRO A 338 43.86 -12.64 -4.65
N HIS A 339 43.36 -13.66 -5.37
CA HIS A 339 44.18 -14.42 -6.32
C HIS A 339 44.59 -13.57 -7.53
N ASN A 340 43.77 -12.58 -7.87
CA ASN A 340 44.06 -11.49 -8.79
C ASN A 340 43.69 -10.18 -8.05
N PRO A 341 44.64 -9.46 -7.45
CA PRO A 341 44.31 -8.24 -6.73
C PRO A 341 43.81 -7.18 -7.72
N THR A 342 42.49 -6.94 -7.71
CA THR A 342 41.93 -5.66 -8.15
C THR A 342 42.54 -4.58 -7.25
N PRO A 343 43.02 -3.45 -7.79
CA PRO A 343 43.48 -2.34 -6.97
C PRO A 343 42.42 -2.02 -5.91
N GLY A 344 42.87 -1.89 -4.66
CA GLY A 344 42.03 -1.53 -3.52
C GLY A 344 41.42 -2.70 -2.73
N VAL A 345 41.14 -3.87 -3.33
CA VAL A 345 40.64 -5.03 -2.54
C VAL A 345 41.75 -5.64 -1.67
N VAL A 346 41.53 -5.72 -0.36
CA VAL A 346 42.55 -6.15 0.61
C VAL A 346 42.40 -7.59 1.08
N ALA A 347 41.19 -8.15 1.06
CA ALA A 347 40.91 -9.54 1.46
C ALA A 347 39.67 -10.10 0.75
N GLU A 348 39.69 -11.40 0.46
CA GLU A 348 38.56 -12.10 -0.17
C GLU A 348 38.39 -13.53 0.36
N LEU A 349 37.13 -13.98 0.48
CA LEU A 349 36.78 -15.35 0.84
C LEU A 349 35.59 -15.86 0.00
N LYS A 350 35.75 -17.02 -0.63
CA LYS A 350 34.63 -17.71 -1.30
C LYS A 350 33.82 -18.49 -0.27
N THR A 351 32.51 -18.25 -0.25
CA THR A 351 31.56 -18.98 0.60
C THR A 351 30.53 -19.71 -0.25
N PRO A 352 29.76 -20.66 0.34
CA PRO A 352 28.61 -21.26 -0.35
C PRO A 352 27.50 -20.27 -0.73
N PHE A 353 27.54 -19.04 -0.22
CA PHE A 353 26.52 -18.01 -0.44
C PHE A 353 26.98 -16.88 -1.39
N GLY A 354 28.23 -16.92 -1.87
CA GLY A 354 28.83 -15.89 -2.72
C GLY A 354 30.21 -15.45 -2.22
N LEU A 355 30.81 -14.49 -2.93
CA LEU A 355 32.10 -13.93 -2.56
C LEU A 355 31.94 -12.95 -1.39
N VAL A 356 32.86 -12.99 -0.43
CA VAL A 356 32.98 -11.97 0.60
C VAL A 356 34.27 -11.22 0.37
N ALA A 357 34.23 -9.88 0.42
CA ALA A 357 35.39 -9.04 0.17
C ALA A 357 35.48 -7.87 1.15
N VAL A 358 36.71 -7.42 1.37
CA VAL A 358 37.02 -6.19 2.09
C VAL A 358 37.75 -5.24 1.14
N GLY A 359 37.17 -4.05 0.94
CA GLY A 359 37.76 -2.92 0.23
C GLY A 359 38.83 -2.21 1.06
N GLY A 360 39.70 -1.49 0.39
CA GLY A 360 40.67 -0.60 1.01
C GLY A 360 40.17 0.85 0.92
N PRO A 361 40.78 1.79 1.66
CA PRO A 361 40.28 3.16 1.82
C PRO A 361 40.51 4.08 0.59
N GLY A 362 40.50 3.54 -0.62
CA GLY A 362 40.69 4.31 -1.83
C GLY A 362 39.92 3.70 -2.99
N ALA A 363 39.60 4.55 -3.97
CA ALA A 363 38.70 4.27 -5.07
C ALA A 363 38.80 2.85 -5.66
N ASN A 364 37.68 2.14 -5.59
CA ASN A 364 37.41 0.78 -6.02
C ASN A 364 36.39 0.76 -7.16
N LEU A 365 36.51 -0.24 -8.01
CA LEU A 365 35.48 -0.59 -8.99
C LEU A 365 34.96 -2.00 -8.68
N TRP A 366 33.73 -2.06 -8.17
CA TRP A 366 33.07 -3.29 -7.77
C TRP A 366 32.20 -3.84 -8.91
N ASP A 367 32.68 -4.88 -9.59
CA ASP A 367 31.86 -5.69 -10.51
C ASP A 367 31.03 -6.68 -9.71
N CYS A 368 29.86 -6.24 -9.23
CA CYS A 368 28.94 -7.07 -8.47
C CYS A 368 28.25 -8.13 -9.33
N GLN A 369 28.21 -7.94 -10.65
CA GLN A 369 27.57 -8.87 -11.56
C GLN A 369 28.35 -10.18 -11.72
N SER A 370 29.65 -10.08 -12.03
CA SER A 370 30.49 -11.26 -12.28
C SER A 370 30.87 -11.96 -10.98
N ASN A 371 31.09 -11.20 -9.90
CA ASN A 371 31.62 -11.72 -8.65
C ASN A 371 30.56 -12.23 -7.67
N ARG A 372 29.30 -11.80 -7.82
CA ARG A 372 28.16 -12.30 -7.04
C ARG A 372 28.43 -12.21 -5.53
N TYR A 373 28.74 -11.00 -5.07
CA TYR A 373 29.10 -10.77 -3.67
C TYR A 373 27.93 -11.08 -2.74
N ALA A 374 28.24 -11.83 -1.69
CA ALA A 374 27.35 -12.03 -0.56
C ALA A 374 27.54 -10.93 0.50
N LEU A 375 28.76 -10.43 0.63
CA LEU A 375 29.10 -9.31 1.52
C LEU A 375 30.30 -8.53 0.96
N ILE A 376 30.18 -7.22 0.88
CA ILE A 376 31.30 -6.28 0.73
C ILE A 376 31.35 -5.45 2.01
N VAL A 377 32.55 -5.29 2.56
CA VAL A 377 32.85 -4.27 3.57
C VAL A 377 33.90 -3.35 2.97
N ASP A 378 33.50 -2.18 2.52
CA ASP A 378 34.42 -1.17 2.04
C ASP A 378 34.86 -0.26 3.19
N LEU A 379 36.13 0.11 3.18
CA LEU A 379 36.74 0.97 4.19
C LEU A 379 36.75 2.43 3.75
N GLY A 380 36.32 2.70 2.52
CA GLY A 380 35.97 4.00 1.97
C GLY A 380 36.76 4.39 0.72
N GLY A 381 36.58 5.63 0.29
CA GLY A 381 37.09 6.15 -0.99
C GLY A 381 35.95 6.30 -1.99
N ASP A 382 36.13 7.16 -2.99
CA ASP A 382 35.08 7.41 -3.99
C ASP A 382 34.95 6.22 -4.96
N ASP A 383 33.99 5.34 -4.68
CA ASP A 383 33.86 4.02 -5.27
C ASP A 383 32.76 3.95 -6.33
N THR A 384 32.82 2.90 -7.16
CA THR A 384 31.77 2.62 -8.13
C THR A 384 31.36 1.16 -8.06
N TYR A 385 30.07 0.94 -7.84
CA TYR A 385 29.45 -0.37 -7.77
C TYR A 385 28.52 -0.58 -8.96
N GLU A 386 28.75 -1.63 -9.75
CA GLU A 386 27.98 -1.91 -10.96
C GLU A 386 27.41 -3.34 -10.95
N GLY A 387 26.16 -3.48 -11.41
CA GLY A 387 25.53 -4.78 -11.62
C GLY A 387 24.49 -5.14 -10.56
N TRP A 388 24.69 -6.27 -9.85
CA TRP A 388 23.81 -6.71 -8.75
C TRP A 388 24.32 -6.17 -7.41
N VAL A 389 24.21 -4.85 -7.24
CA VAL A 389 24.75 -4.08 -6.11
C VAL A 389 23.87 -4.31 -4.88
N ALA A 390 24.41 -4.94 -3.84
CA ALA A 390 23.64 -5.32 -2.65
C ALA A 390 22.32 -6.05 -3.01
N ALA A 391 22.35 -6.89 -4.04
CA ALA A 391 21.18 -7.55 -4.58
C ALA A 391 21.40 -9.08 -4.72
N PRO A 392 20.57 -9.91 -4.06
CA PRO A 392 20.66 -11.35 -4.18
C PRO A 392 20.24 -11.75 -5.60
N SER A 393 20.92 -12.76 -6.12
CA SER A 393 20.91 -13.04 -7.56
C SER A 393 20.54 -14.51 -7.85
N GLY A 394 19.85 -15.14 -6.89
CA GLY A 394 19.30 -16.49 -6.98
C GLY A 394 19.60 -17.35 -5.76
N LEU A 395 19.26 -18.64 -5.81
CA LEU A 395 19.36 -19.52 -4.63
C LEU A 395 20.79 -19.69 -4.11
N GLY A 396 21.81 -19.66 -4.99
CA GLY A 396 23.21 -19.72 -4.58
C GLY A 396 23.74 -18.44 -3.91
N ASN A 397 22.99 -17.35 -3.96
CA ASN A 397 23.31 -16.06 -3.37
C ASN A 397 22.00 -15.42 -2.85
N PRO A 398 21.43 -15.99 -1.76
CA PRO A 398 20.14 -15.58 -1.22
C PRO A 398 20.23 -14.29 -0.39
N VAL A 399 21.45 -13.83 -0.11
CA VAL A 399 21.77 -12.60 0.60
C VAL A 399 22.89 -11.88 -0.13
N SER A 400 22.80 -10.56 -0.22
CA SER A 400 23.87 -9.68 -0.69
C SER A 400 23.86 -8.41 0.14
N VAL A 401 24.98 -8.13 0.80
CA VAL A 401 25.14 -6.97 1.69
C VAL A 401 26.33 -6.13 1.23
N ILE A 402 26.18 -4.81 1.25
CA ILE A 402 27.28 -3.86 1.12
C ILE A 402 27.26 -2.98 2.36
N ILE A 403 28.44 -2.78 2.93
CA ILE A 403 28.70 -1.82 4.00
C ILE A 403 29.83 -0.95 3.48
N ASP A 404 29.52 0.26 3.03
CA ASP A 404 30.51 1.30 2.81
C ASP A 404 30.63 2.19 4.06
N LEU A 405 31.83 2.70 4.30
CA LEU A 405 32.15 3.44 5.52
C LEU A 405 32.48 4.92 5.29
N ALA A 406 32.70 5.36 4.06
CA ALA A 406 32.93 6.75 3.68
C ALA A 406 33.30 6.88 2.19
N GLY A 407 32.77 7.86 1.48
CA GLY A 407 33.24 8.17 0.13
C GLY A 407 32.12 8.79 -0.68
N ASN A 408 32.43 9.53 -1.76
CA ASN A 408 31.37 9.96 -2.66
C ASN A 408 31.18 8.91 -3.76
N ASP A 409 30.23 8.01 -3.54
CA ASP A 409 30.08 6.76 -4.23
C ASP A 409 29.01 6.78 -5.31
N THR A 410 29.18 5.89 -6.27
CA THR A 410 28.18 5.65 -7.31
C THR A 410 27.76 4.20 -7.30
N TYR A 411 26.51 3.97 -6.93
CA TYR A 411 25.85 2.68 -6.94
C TYR A 411 24.90 2.59 -8.13
N ARG A 412 25.19 1.72 -9.11
CA ARG A 412 24.40 1.63 -10.34
C ARG A 412 24.02 0.20 -10.71
N SER A 413 22.76 0.04 -11.08
CA SER A 413 22.26 -1.17 -11.72
C SER A 413 21.41 -0.87 -12.96
N LYS A 414 21.60 -1.71 -13.98
CA LYS A 414 20.70 -1.81 -15.15
C LYS A 414 19.77 -3.01 -15.07
N HIS A 415 19.90 -3.82 -14.04
CA HIS A 415 19.09 -5.01 -13.82
C HIS A 415 17.89 -4.68 -12.95
N LYS A 416 16.74 -5.25 -13.30
CA LYS A 416 15.55 -5.30 -12.42
C LYS A 416 15.94 -6.03 -11.13
N PHE A 417 15.66 -5.45 -9.96
CA PHE A 417 16.15 -5.95 -8.66
C PHE A 417 17.67 -5.93 -8.49
N GLY A 418 18.38 -4.95 -9.06
CA GLY A 418 19.84 -4.94 -9.00
C GLY A 418 20.50 -3.95 -8.03
N LEU A 419 19.75 -3.19 -7.22
CA LEU A 419 20.35 -2.23 -6.29
C LEU A 419 19.62 -2.22 -4.94
N ALA A 420 20.30 -2.64 -3.87
CA ALA A 420 19.75 -2.68 -2.50
C ALA A 420 18.34 -3.30 -2.44
N SER A 421 18.13 -4.34 -3.25
CA SER A 421 16.79 -4.83 -3.60
C SER A 421 16.73 -6.34 -3.62
N ALA A 422 15.54 -6.91 -3.52
CA ALA A 422 15.38 -8.37 -3.50
C ALA A 422 14.12 -8.84 -4.23
N ALA A 423 14.30 -9.69 -5.25
CA ALA A 423 13.27 -10.64 -5.65
C ALA A 423 13.49 -11.90 -4.80
N GLY A 424 12.87 -11.94 -3.62
CA GLY A 424 13.16 -12.88 -2.53
C GLY A 424 14.60 -12.87 -2.04
N GLY A 425 14.82 -13.51 -0.89
CA GLY A 425 16.07 -13.32 -0.15
C GLY A 425 16.18 -11.91 0.40
N THR A 426 17.42 -11.44 0.56
CA THR A 426 17.72 -10.17 1.23
C THR A 426 18.84 -9.39 0.52
N GLY A 427 18.57 -8.14 0.16
CA GLY A 427 19.54 -7.19 -0.40
C GLY A 427 19.64 -5.97 0.50
N ILE A 428 20.84 -5.67 1.01
CA ILE A 428 21.04 -4.59 1.99
C ILE A 428 22.26 -3.76 1.62
N LEU A 429 22.06 -2.46 1.51
CA LEU A 429 23.12 -1.49 1.36
C LEU A 429 23.13 -0.57 2.58
N TYR A 430 24.27 -0.45 3.22
CA TYR A 430 24.52 0.51 4.29
C TYR A 430 25.67 1.39 3.83
N ASP A 431 25.39 2.67 3.66
CA ASP A 431 26.37 3.71 3.45
C ASP A 431 26.51 4.53 4.74
N ALA A 432 27.74 4.78 5.19
CA ALA A 432 27.99 5.53 6.40
C ALA A 432 28.18 7.03 6.17
N GLY A 433 28.42 7.44 4.92
CA GLY A 433 28.23 8.80 4.45
C GLY A 433 29.16 9.24 3.32
N GLY A 434 28.74 10.31 2.66
CA GLY A 434 29.33 10.87 1.45
C GLY A 434 28.25 11.53 0.61
N ASP A 435 28.60 12.25 -0.45
CA ASP A 435 27.61 12.75 -1.41
C ASP A 435 27.43 11.70 -2.53
N ASP A 436 26.43 10.84 -2.39
CA ASP A 436 26.28 9.59 -3.14
C ASP A 436 25.24 9.64 -4.24
N THR A 437 25.30 8.65 -5.13
CA THR A 437 24.31 8.47 -6.20
C THR A 437 23.89 7.01 -6.33
N TYR A 438 22.58 6.80 -6.20
CA TYR A 438 21.90 5.51 -6.29
C TYR A 438 21.03 5.44 -7.55
N GLU A 439 21.43 4.65 -8.54
CA GLU A 439 20.77 4.59 -9.85
C GLU A 439 20.26 3.18 -10.19
N CYS A 440 18.95 3.01 -10.34
CA CYS A 440 18.36 1.76 -10.84
C CYS A 440 17.10 2.00 -11.67
N ALA A 441 16.99 1.32 -12.82
CA ALA A 441 15.90 1.55 -13.76
C ALA A 441 14.55 0.94 -13.34
N GLU A 442 14.55 -0.18 -12.62
CA GLU A 442 13.31 -0.85 -12.21
C GLU A 442 13.55 -1.73 -10.98
N TRP A 443 12.59 -1.81 -10.04
CA TRP A 443 12.66 -2.72 -8.89
C TRP A 443 13.97 -2.64 -8.06
N GLY A 444 14.65 -1.49 -8.03
CA GLY A 444 15.85 -1.26 -7.24
C GLY A 444 15.68 -0.10 -6.24
N ILE A 445 16.76 0.24 -5.55
CA ILE A 445 16.80 1.26 -4.50
C ILE A 445 15.85 0.87 -3.35
N GLY A 446 16.25 -0.10 -2.54
CA GLY A 446 15.43 -0.54 -1.41
C GLY A 446 14.16 -1.29 -1.80
N ALA A 447 14.01 -1.76 -3.05
CA ALA A 447 12.76 -2.38 -3.50
C ALA A 447 12.71 -3.91 -3.29
N ALA A 448 11.52 -4.48 -3.11
CA ALA A 448 11.39 -5.90 -2.81
C ALA A 448 10.14 -6.59 -3.37
N PHE A 449 10.31 -7.82 -3.84
CA PHE A 449 9.23 -8.74 -4.16
C PHE A 449 9.45 -10.06 -3.42
N CYS A 450 8.56 -10.46 -2.51
CA CYS A 450 8.73 -11.68 -1.70
C CYS A 450 10.05 -11.76 -0.89
N GLY A 451 10.68 -10.61 -0.59
CA GLY A 451 11.98 -10.51 0.07
C GLY A 451 12.14 -9.24 0.90
N VAL A 452 13.39 -8.90 1.20
CA VAL A 452 13.78 -7.67 1.89
C VAL A 452 14.78 -6.89 1.05
N GLY A 453 14.42 -5.67 0.67
CA GLY A 453 15.32 -4.67 0.09
C GLY A 453 15.46 -3.53 1.09
N LEU A 454 16.69 -3.17 1.44
CA LEU A 454 16.97 -2.11 2.40
C LEU A 454 18.17 -1.30 1.95
N LEU A 455 17.99 0.01 1.85
CA LEU A 455 19.06 0.97 1.69
C LEU A 455 19.06 1.85 2.93
N ILE A 456 20.21 1.98 3.58
CA ILE A 456 20.43 2.91 4.69
C ILE A 456 21.57 3.82 4.28
N ASP A 457 21.28 5.10 4.17
CA ASP A 457 22.26 6.17 4.10
C ASP A 457 22.29 6.88 5.47
N LYS A 458 23.49 7.27 5.90
CA LYS A 458 23.71 7.89 7.21
C LYS A 458 24.01 9.38 7.11
N ALA A 459 24.53 9.87 5.99
CA ALA A 459 24.87 11.27 5.80
C ALA A 459 25.32 11.58 4.38
N GLY A 460 24.82 12.66 3.80
CA GLY A 460 25.25 13.05 2.47
C GLY A 460 24.48 14.21 1.89
N ASN A 461 24.60 14.44 0.59
CA ASN A 461 23.55 15.13 -0.17
C ASN A 461 23.34 14.28 -1.40
N ASP A 462 22.40 13.37 -1.27
CA ASP A 462 22.33 12.14 -2.02
C ASP A 462 21.29 12.22 -3.13
N ARG A 463 21.48 11.34 -4.11
CA ARG A 463 20.60 11.26 -5.27
C ARG A 463 20.10 9.86 -5.48
N TYR A 464 18.82 9.66 -5.17
CA TYR A 464 18.08 8.44 -5.43
C TYR A 464 17.34 8.54 -6.77
N ARG A 465 17.89 7.93 -7.81
CA ARG A 465 17.35 7.98 -9.18
C ARG A 465 16.82 6.64 -9.64
N GLY A 466 15.52 6.51 -9.50
CA GLY A 466 14.73 5.35 -9.84
C GLY A 466 13.96 5.47 -11.15
N GLY A 467 13.66 4.34 -11.79
CA GLY A 467 12.54 4.23 -12.73
C GLY A 467 11.34 3.56 -12.07
N ASP A 468 10.66 2.64 -12.74
CA ASP A 468 9.38 2.12 -12.21
C ASP A 468 9.61 1.15 -11.04
N MET A 469 8.75 1.18 -10.02
CA MET A 469 8.80 0.27 -8.86
C MET A 469 10.13 0.35 -8.07
N THR A 470 10.66 1.55 -7.87
CA THR A 470 11.92 1.81 -7.17
C THR A 470 11.72 2.61 -5.89
N ILE A 471 12.80 2.85 -5.14
CA ILE A 471 12.83 3.70 -3.93
C ILE A 471 11.80 3.22 -2.91
N GLY A 472 12.16 2.16 -2.17
CA GLY A 472 11.32 1.64 -1.09
C GLY A 472 9.95 1.13 -1.56
N CYS A 473 9.89 0.47 -2.72
CA CYS A 473 8.68 -0.18 -3.22
C CYS A 473 8.65 -1.66 -2.81
N ALA A 474 7.50 -2.20 -2.38
CA ALA A 474 7.43 -3.62 -2.04
C ALA A 474 6.11 -4.31 -2.37
N ALA A 475 6.20 -5.56 -2.83
CA ALA A 475 5.09 -6.51 -2.91
C ALA A 475 5.44 -7.79 -2.14
N TYR A 476 4.53 -8.27 -1.29
CA TYR A 476 4.73 -9.47 -0.47
C TYR A 476 6.07 -9.47 0.29
N GLY A 477 6.59 -8.31 0.67
CA GLY A 477 7.92 -8.15 1.24
C GLY A 477 8.09 -6.81 1.92
N VAL A 478 9.32 -6.48 2.29
CA VAL A 478 9.67 -5.18 2.86
C VAL A 478 10.68 -4.52 1.94
N GLY A 479 10.35 -3.32 1.49
CA GLY A 479 11.23 -2.48 0.70
C GLY A 479 11.36 -1.14 1.40
N ALA A 480 12.57 -0.76 1.79
CA ALA A 480 12.82 0.44 2.59
C ALA A 480 14.06 1.20 2.11
N VAL A 481 13.95 2.53 2.15
CA VAL A 481 15.07 3.47 2.10
C VAL A 481 15.03 4.27 3.40
N MET A 482 16.17 4.38 4.06
CA MET A 482 16.36 5.18 5.27
C MET A 482 17.49 6.16 5.01
N ASP A 483 17.19 7.44 4.96
CA ASP A 483 18.18 8.51 4.91
C ASP A 483 18.19 9.25 6.25
N CYS A 484 19.36 9.66 6.70
CA CYS A 484 19.54 10.24 8.01
C CYS A 484 19.97 11.71 8.02
N LEU A 485 20.74 12.20 7.06
CA LEU A 485 21.24 13.58 7.10
C LEU A 485 21.53 14.10 5.71
N GLY A 486 21.03 15.31 5.47
CA GLY A 486 21.47 16.21 4.42
C GLY A 486 20.40 16.42 3.37
N ASN A 487 20.73 17.09 2.27
CA ASN A 487 19.70 17.59 1.35
C ASN A 487 19.60 16.70 0.12
N ASP A 488 18.57 15.86 0.09
CA ASP A 488 18.48 14.70 -0.75
C ASP A 488 17.43 14.86 -1.86
N ILE A 489 17.61 14.07 -2.91
CA ILE A 489 16.73 14.08 -4.07
C ILE A 489 16.27 12.65 -4.39
N TYR A 490 14.98 12.42 -4.18
CA TYR A 490 14.27 11.20 -4.53
C TYR A 490 13.49 11.37 -5.83
N GLU A 491 14.01 10.86 -6.94
CA GLU A 491 13.39 10.96 -8.26
C GLU A 491 13.02 9.58 -8.81
N SER A 492 11.72 9.41 -9.08
CA SER A 492 11.20 8.18 -9.67
C SER A 492 9.97 8.44 -10.55
N SER A 493 9.49 7.40 -11.22
CA SER A 493 8.37 7.48 -12.17
C SER A 493 7.04 7.03 -11.57
N VAL A 494 6.84 5.72 -11.40
CA VAL A 494 5.58 5.16 -10.90
C VAL A 494 5.76 4.00 -9.94
N TYR A 495 4.78 3.76 -9.06
CA TYR A 495 4.81 2.68 -8.05
C TYR A 495 6.04 2.74 -7.16
N SER A 496 6.49 3.96 -6.83
CA SER A 496 7.81 4.20 -6.24
C SER A 496 7.74 5.22 -5.10
N VAL A 497 8.85 5.40 -4.39
CA VAL A 497 8.94 6.29 -3.22
C VAL A 497 7.95 5.82 -2.16
N GLY A 498 8.32 4.76 -1.44
CA GLY A 498 7.52 4.25 -0.33
C GLY A 498 6.20 3.63 -0.76
N CYS A 499 6.14 2.96 -1.92
CA CYS A 499 4.91 2.36 -2.44
C CYS A 499 4.70 0.92 -1.94
N GLY A 500 3.56 0.68 -1.28
CA GLY A 500 3.14 -0.65 -0.82
C GLY A 500 2.23 -1.35 -1.82
N LEU A 501 2.81 -2.20 -2.67
CA LEU A 501 2.08 -3.14 -3.53
C LEU A 501 1.51 -4.30 -2.69
N PRO A 502 0.74 -5.26 -3.27
CA PRO A 502 0.01 -6.25 -2.48
C PRO A 502 0.82 -6.94 -1.38
N ARG A 503 0.31 -6.91 -0.15
CA ARG A 503 0.95 -7.53 1.04
C ARG A 503 2.39 -7.06 1.28
N GLY A 504 2.80 -5.93 0.73
CA GLY A 504 4.12 -5.35 0.91
C GLY A 504 4.09 -4.15 1.84
N LEU A 505 5.24 -3.87 2.46
CA LEU A 505 5.53 -2.61 3.11
C LEU A 505 6.57 -1.89 2.25
N GLY A 506 6.14 -0.84 1.56
CA GLY A 506 7.04 0.10 0.91
C GLY A 506 7.26 1.31 1.82
N LEU A 507 8.51 1.69 2.02
CA LEU A 507 8.90 2.69 3.00
C LEU A 507 10.02 3.61 2.51
N VAL A 508 9.86 4.91 2.76
CA VAL A 508 10.96 5.88 2.82
C VAL A 508 10.90 6.53 4.19
N LEU A 509 12.04 6.57 4.89
CA LEU A 509 12.23 7.31 6.12
C LEU A 509 13.35 8.31 5.89
N ASP A 510 13.06 9.57 6.09
CA ASP A 510 14.06 10.63 6.11
C ASP A 510 14.06 11.29 7.49
N ARG A 511 15.21 11.78 7.93
CA ARG A 511 15.39 12.30 9.27
C ARG A 511 15.62 13.81 9.34
N ASP A 512 16.40 14.36 8.42
CA ASP A 512 16.89 15.74 8.51
C ASP A 512 17.46 16.18 7.16
N GLY A 513 16.90 17.21 6.55
CA GLY A 513 17.31 17.65 5.22
C GLY A 513 16.38 18.72 4.68
N ASP A 514 16.78 19.47 3.64
CA ASP A 514 15.80 20.18 2.80
C ASP A 514 15.62 19.37 1.50
N ASP A 515 14.67 18.44 1.51
CA ASP A 515 14.58 17.31 0.60
C ASP A 515 13.58 17.49 -0.54
N ARG A 516 13.75 16.66 -1.57
CA ARG A 516 12.89 16.68 -2.75
C ARG A 516 12.41 15.30 -3.14
N TYR A 517 11.10 15.11 -3.04
CA TYR A 517 10.41 13.89 -3.42
C TYR A 517 9.65 14.08 -4.73
N ARG A 518 9.98 13.29 -5.74
CA ARG A 518 9.35 13.36 -7.06
C ARG A 518 8.99 11.98 -7.58
N CYS A 519 7.69 11.72 -7.77
CA CYS A 519 7.19 10.48 -8.37
C CYS A 519 6.14 10.79 -9.44
N THR A 520 6.61 11.17 -10.62
CA THR A 520 5.77 11.69 -11.72
C THR A 520 6.57 11.80 -13.03
N GLY A 521 5.91 12.15 -14.14
CA GLY A 521 6.60 12.68 -15.32
C GLY A 521 7.02 11.68 -16.41
N LYS A 522 6.77 10.37 -16.24
CA LYS A 522 7.09 9.35 -17.27
C LYS A 522 5.87 8.90 -18.10
N TYR A 523 4.75 8.62 -17.46
CA TYR A 523 3.52 8.16 -18.12
C TYR A 523 2.41 9.19 -18.00
N GLN A 524 1.81 9.59 -19.11
CA GLN A 524 0.70 10.55 -19.11
C GLN A 524 -0.53 9.98 -18.38
N SER A 525 -1.34 10.88 -17.84
CA SER A 525 -2.61 10.57 -17.17
C SER A 525 -3.43 9.55 -17.96
N GLY A 526 -3.85 8.49 -17.26
CA GLY A 526 -4.79 7.50 -17.81
C GLY A 526 -6.19 8.07 -18.04
N TYR A 527 -6.50 9.22 -17.45
CA TYR A 527 -7.75 9.96 -17.62
C TYR A 527 -7.73 10.92 -18.81
N GLY A 528 -6.58 11.07 -19.48
CA GLY A 528 -6.43 11.94 -20.64
C GLY A 528 -6.33 13.44 -20.31
N THR A 529 -6.11 13.80 -19.05
CA THR A 529 -5.88 15.20 -18.68
C THR A 529 -4.51 15.66 -19.18
N GLN A 530 -4.47 16.73 -19.97
CA GLN A 530 -3.22 17.28 -20.48
C GLN A 530 -2.39 17.89 -19.34
N GLY A 531 -1.11 17.51 -19.25
CA GLY A 531 -0.18 18.03 -18.25
C GLY A 531 -0.18 17.26 -16.92
N GLU A 532 -1.08 16.29 -16.75
CA GLU A 532 -1.07 15.35 -15.62
C GLU A 532 -0.37 14.05 -16.00
N TRP A 533 0.26 13.43 -15.02
CA TRP A 533 1.10 12.24 -15.18
C TRP A 533 0.77 11.24 -14.09
N GLN A 534 0.87 9.95 -14.39
CA GLN A 534 0.72 8.89 -13.38
C GLN A 534 1.86 8.99 -12.36
N GLY A 535 1.53 8.69 -11.10
CA GLY A 535 2.47 8.54 -10.00
C GLY A 535 2.33 7.17 -9.35
N TRP A 536 1.24 6.88 -8.65
CA TRP A 536 1.13 5.66 -7.84
C TRP A 536 2.24 5.54 -6.79
N GLY A 537 2.70 6.66 -6.23
CA GLY A 537 3.91 6.69 -5.41
C GLY A 537 3.88 7.79 -4.37
N ILE A 538 4.97 7.97 -3.64
CA ILE A 538 5.04 8.80 -2.43
C ILE A 538 4.00 8.31 -1.41
N GLY A 539 4.33 7.21 -0.75
CA GLY A 539 3.52 6.65 0.33
C GLY A 539 2.23 5.99 -0.14
N CYS A 540 2.13 5.59 -1.41
CA CYS A 540 0.89 5.02 -1.97
C CYS A 540 0.73 3.54 -1.59
N GLY A 541 -0.44 3.17 -1.07
CA GLY A 541 -0.83 1.77 -0.83
C GLY A 541 -1.71 1.25 -1.97
N PHE A 542 -1.26 0.21 -2.67
CA PHE A 542 -1.87 -0.22 -3.92
C PHE A 542 -2.13 -1.72 -4.00
N GLY A 543 -3.39 -2.09 -4.29
CA GLY A 543 -3.81 -3.45 -4.60
C GLY A 543 -4.22 -3.66 -6.05
N PHE A 544 -4.10 -4.90 -6.52
CA PHE A 544 -4.60 -5.32 -7.82
C PHE A 544 -6.07 -5.71 -7.71
N ARG A 545 -6.97 -4.84 -8.18
CA ARG A 545 -8.42 -5.10 -8.19
C ARG A 545 -8.75 -6.49 -8.72
N SER A 546 -9.65 -7.18 -8.01
CA SER A 546 -10.08 -8.56 -8.31
C SER A 546 -8.99 -9.63 -8.26
N LEU A 547 -7.76 -9.29 -7.83
CA LEU A 547 -6.64 -10.21 -7.80
C LEU A 547 -5.99 -10.30 -6.43
N ALA A 548 -5.49 -9.19 -5.86
CA ALA A 548 -4.80 -9.18 -4.56
C ALA A 548 -4.98 -7.85 -3.82
N ALA A 549 -5.22 -7.93 -2.50
CA ALA A 549 -5.34 -6.78 -1.62
C ALA A 549 -4.02 -6.01 -1.52
N GLY A 550 -4.10 -4.69 -1.37
CA GLY A 550 -2.93 -3.81 -1.31
C GLY A 550 -2.02 -4.01 -0.10
N GLY A 551 -0.90 -3.30 -0.13
CA GLY A 551 0.05 -3.21 0.97
C GLY A 551 -0.08 -1.91 1.76
N ILE A 552 0.96 -1.62 2.55
CA ILE A 552 1.15 -0.33 3.21
C ILE A 552 2.28 0.39 2.47
N GLY A 553 1.98 1.57 1.93
CA GLY A 553 2.98 2.52 1.46
C GLY A 553 3.15 3.62 2.50
N ALA A 554 4.39 3.99 2.80
CA ALA A 554 4.70 5.04 3.76
C ALA A 554 5.90 5.89 3.33
N VAL A 555 5.77 7.21 3.48
CA VAL A 555 6.88 8.16 3.53
C VAL A 555 6.76 8.89 4.86
N VAL A 556 7.82 8.88 5.66
CA VAL A 556 7.87 9.60 6.94
C VAL A 556 9.12 10.47 6.94
N ASP A 557 8.90 11.77 6.93
CA ASP A 557 9.93 12.79 7.10
C ASP A 557 9.84 13.35 8.52
N LEU A 558 10.99 13.65 9.12
CA LEU A 558 11.07 14.11 10.50
C LEU A 558 11.38 15.60 10.57
N ARG A 559 12.11 16.16 9.62
CA ARG A 559 12.62 17.54 9.66
C ARG A 559 13.07 17.98 8.27
N GLY A 560 12.62 19.16 7.88
CA GLY A 560 13.16 19.79 6.70
C GLY A 560 12.45 21.05 6.26
N ASN A 561 12.68 21.47 5.03
CA ASN A 561 11.73 22.29 4.29
C ASN A 561 11.62 21.67 2.91
N ASP A 562 10.64 20.81 2.76
CA ASP A 562 10.63 19.75 1.78
C ASP A 562 9.69 20.07 0.63
N VAL A 563 9.99 19.48 -0.52
CA VAL A 563 9.19 19.65 -1.73
C VAL A 563 8.75 18.30 -2.25
N TYR A 564 7.44 18.09 -2.26
CA TYR A 564 6.81 16.88 -2.74
C TYR A 564 6.06 17.14 -4.05
N ASP A 565 6.51 16.51 -5.14
CA ASP A 565 5.89 16.56 -6.47
C ASP A 565 5.37 15.17 -6.87
N ALA A 566 4.08 14.90 -6.61
CA ALA A 566 3.40 13.66 -6.95
C ALA A 566 2.59 13.74 -8.25
N GLY A 567 2.60 12.65 -9.01
CA GLY A 567 1.66 12.40 -10.10
C GLY A 567 0.24 12.05 -9.60
N GLU A 568 -0.53 11.36 -10.43
CA GLU A 568 -1.82 10.81 -10.03
C GLU A 568 -1.62 9.68 -9.02
N PHE A 569 -2.49 9.56 -8.01
CA PHE A 569 -2.42 8.52 -6.97
C PHE A 569 -1.13 8.58 -6.15
N GLY A 570 -0.90 9.69 -5.45
CA GLY A 570 0.27 9.82 -4.58
C GLY A 570 -0.01 10.58 -3.29
N LEU A 571 1.04 10.88 -2.54
CA LEU A 571 0.96 11.53 -1.22
C LEU A 571 0.00 10.81 -0.27
N GLY A 572 0.32 9.55 0.02
CA GLY A 572 -0.45 8.77 0.97
C GLY A 572 -1.76 8.24 0.40
N CYS A 573 -1.91 8.16 -0.93
CA CYS A 573 -3.11 7.65 -1.56
C CYS A 573 -3.32 6.14 -1.30
N GLY A 574 -4.55 5.73 -1.01
CA GLY A 574 -4.96 4.33 -0.93
C GLY A 574 -5.72 3.85 -2.16
N TYR A 575 -5.38 2.69 -2.70
CA TYR A 575 -6.11 2.07 -3.81
C TYR A 575 -6.27 0.56 -3.64
N PHE A 576 -7.51 0.08 -3.68
CA PHE A 576 -7.88 -1.33 -3.54
C PHE A 576 -7.25 -2.07 -2.34
N LEU A 577 -7.84 -1.89 -1.15
CA LEU A 577 -7.38 -2.55 0.09
C LEU A 577 -5.92 -2.25 0.46
N GLY A 578 -5.36 -1.19 -0.11
CA GLY A 578 -4.07 -0.62 0.27
C GLY A 578 -4.24 0.50 1.28
N VAL A 579 -3.20 0.70 2.09
CA VAL A 579 -3.10 1.81 3.04
C VAL A 579 -1.95 2.70 2.58
N GLY A 580 -2.24 3.94 2.19
CA GLY A 580 -1.23 4.94 1.92
C GLY A 580 -1.01 5.86 3.12
N VAL A 581 0.24 6.24 3.35
CA VAL A 581 0.67 7.08 4.48
C VAL A 581 1.73 8.07 4.02
N VAL A 582 1.53 9.34 4.34
CA VAL A 582 2.60 10.34 4.41
C VAL A 582 2.53 11.00 5.78
N ARG A 583 3.67 11.16 6.45
CA ARG A 583 3.77 12.06 7.59
C ARG A 583 5.03 12.91 7.48
N ASP A 584 4.86 14.21 7.60
CA ASP A 584 5.95 15.14 7.83
C ASP A 584 5.83 15.66 9.28
N MET A 585 6.94 15.70 10.01
CA MET A 585 6.91 16.10 11.42
C MET A 585 7.32 17.54 11.66
N LYS A 586 8.03 18.17 10.72
CA LYS A 586 8.53 19.52 10.92
C LYS A 586 9.10 20.11 9.63
N GLY A 587 8.52 21.22 9.19
CA GLY A 587 9.14 21.98 8.12
C GLY A 587 8.34 23.18 7.67
N HIS A 588 8.69 23.72 6.50
CA HIS A 588 7.86 24.68 5.78
C HIS A 588 7.76 24.15 4.35
N ASP A 589 6.76 23.32 4.14
CA ASP A 589 6.77 22.30 3.12
C ASP A 589 5.83 22.65 1.97
N ILE A 590 6.13 22.09 0.80
CA ILE A 590 5.33 22.31 -0.40
C ILE A 590 4.88 20.98 -0.98
N TYR A 591 3.57 20.74 -0.90
CA TYR A 591 2.94 19.53 -1.38
C TYR A 591 2.21 19.77 -2.69
N ARG A 592 2.61 19.10 -3.76
CA ARG A 592 1.95 19.19 -5.06
C ARG A 592 1.51 17.82 -5.55
N ALA A 593 0.22 17.72 -5.88
CA ALA A 593 -0.33 16.54 -6.54
C ALA A 593 -1.27 16.94 -7.67
N SER A 594 -1.61 15.98 -8.52
CA SER A 594 -2.56 16.16 -9.63
C SER A 594 -3.98 15.67 -9.29
N ARG A 595 -4.26 14.38 -9.43
CA ARG A 595 -5.55 13.73 -9.13
C ARG A 595 -5.32 12.55 -8.18
N TYR A 596 -6.28 12.27 -7.29
CA TYR A 596 -6.08 11.26 -6.23
C TYR A 596 -4.80 11.57 -5.46
N GLY A 597 -4.72 12.82 -4.98
CA GLY A 597 -3.56 13.33 -4.26
C GLY A 597 -3.62 13.02 -2.77
N LEU A 598 -3.22 14.00 -1.97
CA LEU A 598 -3.01 13.93 -0.52
C LEU A 598 -4.12 13.16 0.19
N ALA A 599 -3.80 12.04 0.84
CA ALA A 599 -4.74 11.18 1.56
C ALA A 599 -6.01 10.76 0.79
N ALA A 600 -6.00 10.80 -0.55
CA ALA A 600 -7.12 10.32 -1.34
C ALA A 600 -7.24 8.80 -1.23
N ALA A 601 -8.44 8.25 -1.40
CA ALA A 601 -8.56 6.80 -1.48
C ALA A 601 -9.75 6.34 -2.32
N ALA A 602 -9.60 5.13 -2.88
CA ALA A 602 -10.64 4.47 -3.67
C ALA A 602 -10.65 2.94 -3.51
N HIS A 603 -11.85 2.35 -3.64
CA HIS A 603 -12.09 0.91 -3.72
C HIS A 603 -11.72 0.16 -2.44
N CYS A 604 -12.37 0.42 -1.30
CA CYS A 604 -12.04 -0.29 -0.05
C CYS A 604 -10.59 -0.05 0.39
N ALA A 605 -10.07 1.16 0.20
CA ALA A 605 -8.70 1.51 0.57
C ALA A 605 -8.66 2.63 1.61
N VAL A 606 -7.47 2.91 2.11
CA VAL A 606 -7.24 3.92 3.12
C VAL A 606 -6.12 4.85 2.68
N GLY A 607 -6.35 6.16 2.70
CA GLY A 607 -5.32 7.16 2.45
C GLY A 607 -5.15 8.06 3.66
N LEU A 608 -3.91 8.25 4.10
CA LEU A 608 -3.58 9.03 5.29
C LEU A 608 -2.45 10.02 5.00
N PHE A 609 -2.60 11.23 5.52
CA PHE A 609 -1.61 12.30 5.44
C PHE A 609 -1.61 13.06 6.77
N MET A 610 -0.44 13.37 7.30
CA MET A 610 -0.28 14.18 8.52
C MET A 610 0.91 15.12 8.37
N ASP A 611 0.71 16.39 8.65
CA ASP A 611 1.79 17.35 8.90
C ASP A 611 1.70 17.78 10.36
N ASP A 612 2.82 17.75 11.08
CA ASP A 612 2.83 18.08 12.51
C ASP A 612 3.13 19.55 12.80
N LEU A 613 3.96 20.24 12.01
CA LEU A 613 4.47 21.58 12.34
C LEU A 613 4.96 22.29 11.07
N GLY A 614 4.41 23.46 10.75
CA GLY A 614 4.97 24.23 9.66
C GLY A 614 4.24 25.51 9.29
N ASN A 615 4.39 25.94 8.04
CA ASN A 615 3.61 27.00 7.41
C ASN A 615 3.56 26.60 5.93
N ASP A 616 2.66 25.69 5.62
CA ASP A 616 2.81 24.77 4.51
C ASP A 616 1.88 25.15 3.35
N ASP A 617 2.30 24.78 2.14
CA ASP A 617 1.57 25.09 0.92
C ASP A 617 1.09 23.82 0.22
N TYR A 618 -0.17 23.49 0.46
CA TYR A 618 -0.85 22.34 -0.11
C TYR A 618 -1.49 22.69 -1.46
N GLN A 619 -1.12 21.98 -2.52
CA GLN A 619 -1.59 22.23 -3.88
C GLN A 619 -2.12 20.98 -4.56
N ASN A 620 -3.45 20.90 -4.67
CA ASN A 620 -4.10 19.82 -5.39
C ASN A 620 -5.49 20.22 -5.91
N VAL A 621 -5.53 20.75 -7.14
CA VAL A 621 -6.74 21.36 -7.73
C VAL A 621 -7.55 20.37 -8.59
N GLY A 622 -6.99 19.20 -8.90
CA GLY A 622 -7.64 18.16 -9.71
C GLY A 622 -8.75 17.41 -8.96
N PRO A 623 -9.41 16.44 -9.62
CA PRO A 623 -10.46 15.62 -9.00
C PRO A 623 -9.90 14.70 -7.90
N ALA A 624 -10.74 14.37 -6.92
CA ALA A 624 -10.35 13.55 -5.75
C ALA A 624 -9.04 14.04 -5.14
N SER A 625 -9.08 15.27 -4.62
CA SER A 625 -7.91 15.97 -4.14
C SER A 625 -7.52 15.61 -2.70
N MET A 626 -7.44 16.60 -1.81
CA MET A 626 -7.00 16.43 -0.42
C MET A 626 -8.07 15.71 0.41
N ALA A 627 -7.77 14.51 0.91
CA ALA A 627 -8.74 13.62 1.55
C ALA A 627 -10.05 13.52 0.74
N GLY A 628 -9.92 13.41 -0.60
CA GLY A 628 -11.02 13.23 -1.53
C GLY A 628 -11.28 11.74 -1.77
N VAL A 629 -12.40 11.21 -1.25
CA VAL A 629 -12.54 9.76 -1.03
C VAL A 629 -13.74 9.14 -1.73
N TRP A 630 -13.54 8.04 -2.46
CA TRP A 630 -14.56 7.38 -3.30
C TRP A 630 -14.67 5.88 -3.00
N ASP A 631 -15.85 5.29 -3.25
CA ASP A 631 -16.09 3.85 -3.34
C ASP A 631 -15.65 3.04 -2.11
N ILE A 632 -16.37 3.22 -1.00
CA ILE A 632 -16.12 2.53 0.29
C ILE A 632 -14.67 2.67 0.71
N ALA A 633 -14.14 3.88 0.73
CA ALA A 633 -12.78 4.11 1.18
C ALA A 633 -12.78 5.10 2.34
N THR A 634 -11.66 5.15 3.05
CA THR A 634 -11.38 6.13 4.09
C THR A 634 -10.22 7.00 3.64
N GLY A 635 -10.35 8.31 3.73
CA GLY A 635 -9.25 9.26 3.53
C GLY A 635 -9.22 10.24 4.69
N ALA A 636 -8.07 10.44 5.30
CA ALA A 636 -7.91 11.36 6.42
C ALA A 636 -6.62 12.18 6.29
N MET A 637 -6.76 13.49 6.34
CA MET A 637 -5.66 14.45 6.30
C MET A 637 -5.67 15.29 7.58
N PHE A 638 -4.48 15.45 8.17
CA PHE A 638 -4.26 16.19 9.41
C PHE A 638 -3.16 17.23 9.20
N ASP A 639 -3.38 18.43 9.73
CA ASP A 639 -2.37 19.46 9.95
C ASP A 639 -2.47 19.88 11.42
N LEU A 640 -1.36 19.85 12.17
CA LEU A 640 -1.40 20.01 13.62
C LEU A 640 -1.06 21.43 14.12
N ASP A 641 -0.28 22.22 13.39
CA ASP A 641 0.13 23.58 13.78
C ASP A 641 0.76 24.30 12.57
N GLY A 642 0.34 25.52 12.29
CA GLY A 642 0.97 26.31 11.24
C GLY A 642 0.24 27.59 10.87
N ASN A 643 0.50 28.14 9.70
CA ASN A 643 -0.40 29.12 9.07
C ASN A 643 -0.39 28.77 7.59
N ASP A 644 -1.39 28.00 7.19
CA ASP A 644 -1.27 27.10 6.06
C ASP A 644 -2.13 27.55 4.89
N SER A 645 -1.69 27.13 3.71
CA SER A 645 -2.25 27.57 2.45
C SER A 645 -2.76 26.38 1.66
N TYR A 646 -4.08 26.18 1.66
CA TYR A 646 -4.73 25.09 0.95
C TYR A 646 -5.28 25.54 -0.40
N ARG A 647 -4.86 24.88 -1.48
CA ARG A 647 -5.44 25.01 -2.82
C ARG A 647 -6.07 23.69 -3.25
N SER A 648 -7.40 23.61 -3.16
CA SER A 648 -8.15 22.38 -3.42
C SER A 648 -9.28 22.57 -4.43
N GLY A 649 -9.46 21.57 -5.29
CA GLY A 649 -10.56 21.49 -6.24
C GLY A 649 -11.20 20.09 -6.25
N GLY A 650 -12.30 19.96 -6.99
CA GLY A 650 -13.04 18.70 -7.10
C GLY A 650 -13.60 18.20 -5.76
N LEU A 651 -13.46 16.89 -5.51
CA LEU A 651 -13.77 16.29 -4.21
C LEU A 651 -12.54 16.46 -3.31
N GLY A 652 -12.57 17.34 -2.32
CA GLY A 652 -11.38 17.66 -1.53
C GLY A 652 -11.67 18.31 -0.17
N LEU A 653 -10.62 18.50 0.61
CA LEU A 653 -10.66 18.95 2.00
C LEU A 653 -11.68 18.14 2.81
N GLY A 654 -11.48 16.82 2.83
CA GLY A 654 -12.27 15.88 3.64
C GLY A 654 -13.62 15.53 3.04
N ALA A 655 -13.79 15.64 1.73
CA ALA A 655 -15.04 15.32 1.08
C ALA A 655 -15.13 13.83 0.70
N GLY A 656 -16.32 13.25 0.87
CA GLY A 656 -16.60 11.84 0.63
C GLY A 656 -17.67 11.64 -0.43
N SER A 657 -17.58 10.55 -1.20
CA SER A 657 -18.56 10.19 -2.22
C SER A 657 -18.67 8.67 -2.36
N GLN A 658 -19.80 8.16 -2.86
CA GLN A 658 -19.98 6.73 -3.14
C GLN A 658 -19.68 5.82 -1.95
N ASN A 659 -20.37 6.07 -0.83
CA ASN A 659 -20.16 5.33 0.41
C ASN A 659 -18.75 5.43 1.00
N ALA A 660 -18.04 6.54 0.80
CA ALA A 660 -16.74 6.78 1.43
C ALA A 660 -16.82 7.73 2.63
N VAL A 661 -15.75 7.77 3.41
CA VAL A 661 -15.51 8.72 4.51
C VAL A 661 -14.28 9.57 4.21
N GLY A 662 -14.48 10.86 4.02
CA GLY A 662 -13.41 11.86 3.94
C GLY A 662 -13.30 12.64 5.24
N ILE A 663 -12.08 12.84 5.73
CA ILE A 663 -11.78 13.61 6.94
C ILE A 663 -10.64 14.57 6.62
N PHE A 664 -10.84 15.84 6.90
CA PHE A 664 -9.80 16.85 6.92
C PHE A 664 -9.87 17.54 8.27
N TRP A 665 -8.71 17.66 8.92
CA TRP A 665 -8.62 18.35 10.19
C TRP A 665 -7.34 19.18 10.28
N ASP A 666 -7.52 20.49 10.25
CA ASP A 666 -6.54 21.49 10.64
C ASP A 666 -6.74 21.85 12.12
N VAL A 667 -5.69 21.72 12.92
CA VAL A 667 -5.80 21.84 14.37
C VAL A 667 -5.65 23.28 14.84
N ALA A 668 -4.68 24.01 14.30
CA ALA A 668 -4.29 25.32 14.77
C ALA A 668 -3.54 26.09 13.68
N GLY A 669 -3.95 27.33 13.45
CA GLY A 669 -3.19 28.22 12.59
C GLY A 669 -3.89 29.53 12.33
N ASN A 670 -3.60 30.16 11.19
CA ASN A 670 -4.49 31.16 10.61
C ASN A 670 -4.47 30.91 9.12
N ASP A 671 -5.48 30.19 8.66
CA ASP A 671 -5.32 29.40 7.45
C ASP A 671 -6.07 30.00 6.27
N SER A 672 -5.57 29.69 5.07
CA SER A 672 -6.14 30.18 3.81
C SER A 672 -6.66 29.02 2.97
N TYR A 673 -7.97 28.82 2.99
CA TYR A 673 -8.66 27.82 2.19
C TYR A 673 -9.11 28.38 0.84
N ARG A 674 -8.29 28.14 -0.19
CA ARG A 674 -8.62 28.40 -1.60
C ARG A 674 -9.27 27.17 -2.22
N ALA A 675 -10.55 26.99 -1.91
CA ALA A 675 -11.40 25.93 -2.44
C ALA A 675 -12.23 26.42 -3.63
N TYR A 676 -12.21 25.68 -4.75
CA TYR A 676 -12.81 26.13 -6.01
C TYR A 676 -14.18 25.53 -6.34
N ASP A 677 -14.51 24.36 -5.77
CA ASP A 677 -15.73 23.61 -6.11
C ASP A 677 -16.69 23.47 -4.92
N ALA A 678 -17.97 23.21 -5.20
CA ALA A 678 -18.97 22.97 -4.17
C ALA A 678 -18.70 21.66 -3.39
N SER A 679 -18.02 20.71 -4.03
CA SER A 679 -17.69 19.38 -3.52
C SER A 679 -16.45 19.33 -2.62
N THR A 680 -16.01 20.47 -2.08
CA THR A 680 -14.92 20.57 -1.12
C THR A 680 -15.41 20.90 0.29
N LEU A 681 -14.49 20.97 1.26
CA LEU A 681 -14.73 21.45 2.62
C LEU A 681 -15.77 20.58 3.34
N GLY A 682 -15.44 19.28 3.44
CA GLY A 682 -16.25 18.31 4.16
C GLY A 682 -17.55 17.97 3.44
N HIS A 683 -17.55 18.01 2.11
CA HIS A 683 -18.77 17.73 1.33
C HIS A 683 -19.14 16.24 1.32
N GLY A 684 -20.41 15.93 1.62
CA GLY A 684 -21.01 14.62 1.37
C GLY A 684 -21.62 14.58 -0.03
N GLY A 685 -20.91 13.98 -0.98
CA GLY A 685 -21.26 13.91 -2.40
C GLY A 685 -22.38 12.92 -2.74
N GLY A 686 -22.64 12.73 -4.04
CA GLY A 686 -23.70 11.84 -4.52
C GLY A 686 -23.34 10.34 -4.46
N ASN A 687 -24.37 9.48 -4.41
CA ASN A 687 -24.22 8.01 -4.47
C ASN A 687 -24.50 7.43 -5.86
N SER A 688 -24.33 8.23 -6.92
CA SER A 688 -24.78 7.90 -8.29
C SER A 688 -23.98 6.78 -8.98
N TYR A 689 -22.84 6.36 -8.44
CA TYR A 689 -22.01 5.26 -8.93
C TYR A 689 -22.06 4.12 -7.91
N GLY A 690 -22.51 2.92 -8.30
CA GLY A 690 -22.68 1.77 -7.40
C GLY A 690 -24.01 1.73 -6.63
N GLY A 691 -24.95 2.61 -6.95
CA GLY A 691 -26.38 2.42 -6.65
C GLY A 691 -26.77 2.35 -5.17
N GLY A 692 -25.96 2.90 -4.25
CA GLY A 692 -26.25 2.95 -2.82
C GLY A 692 -26.25 1.56 -2.19
N ARG A 693 -25.16 1.22 -1.49
CA ARG A 693 -25.04 -0.01 -0.67
C ARG A 693 -25.89 0.05 0.61
N LEU A 694 -27.05 0.68 0.48
CA LEU A 694 -27.97 1.14 1.54
C LEU A 694 -27.25 1.98 2.61
N ALA A 695 -26.20 2.66 2.19
CA ALA A 695 -25.40 3.52 3.03
C ALA A 695 -25.27 4.90 2.40
N ARG A 696 -24.89 5.88 3.22
CA ARG A 696 -24.56 7.24 2.79
C ARG A 696 -23.04 7.36 2.61
N ASN A 697 -22.54 8.54 2.34
CA ASN A 697 -21.11 8.88 2.43
C ASN A 697 -21.00 9.98 3.48
N PHE A 698 -19.81 10.20 4.03
CA PHE A 698 -19.58 11.28 4.99
C PHE A 698 -18.36 12.08 4.60
N GLY A 699 -18.49 13.40 4.67
CA GLY A 699 -17.37 14.33 4.59
C GLY A 699 -17.25 15.09 5.90
N PHE A 700 -16.05 15.23 6.42
CA PHE A 700 -15.75 15.99 7.62
C PHE A 700 -14.66 16.99 7.31
N PHE A 701 -14.94 18.26 7.56
CA PHE A 701 -13.97 19.33 7.58
C PHE A 701 -13.99 19.94 8.97
N PHE A 702 -12.83 19.90 9.61
CA PHE A 702 -12.59 20.49 10.91
C PHE A 702 -11.44 21.48 10.79
N ASP A 703 -11.68 22.70 11.20
CA ASP A 703 -10.68 23.70 11.55
C ASP A 703 -10.92 24.07 13.01
N THR A 704 -9.89 23.98 13.84
CA THR A 704 -10.04 24.05 15.30
C THR A 704 -9.21 25.10 16.00
N GLY A 705 -8.65 26.04 15.26
CA GLY A 705 -7.97 27.17 15.87
C GLY A 705 -7.48 28.14 14.82
N GLY A 706 -7.76 29.42 15.02
CA GLY A 706 -7.24 30.45 14.13
C GLY A 706 -8.21 31.55 13.79
N GLU A 707 -7.72 32.47 12.95
CA GLU A 707 -8.55 33.40 12.21
C GLU A 707 -8.48 33.13 10.69
N ASP A 708 -9.38 32.27 10.21
CA ASP A 708 -9.23 31.66 8.89
C ASP A 708 -9.93 32.42 7.77
N SER A 709 -9.48 32.16 6.55
CA SER A 709 -9.99 32.79 5.33
C SER A 709 -10.42 31.77 4.29
N TYR A 710 -11.58 32.02 3.69
CA TYR A 710 -12.21 31.12 2.71
C TYR A 710 -12.50 31.86 1.41
N THR A 711 -12.10 31.31 0.26
CA THR A 711 -12.49 31.87 -1.05
C THR A 711 -13.97 31.64 -1.37
N ARG A 712 -14.55 30.60 -0.78
CA ARG A 712 -15.97 30.28 -0.92
C ARG A 712 -16.82 31.22 -0.07
N ALA A 713 -17.67 32.00 -0.73
CA ALA A 713 -18.54 32.98 -0.07
C ALA A 713 -19.59 32.36 0.88
N ASP A 714 -19.82 31.06 0.81
CA ASP A 714 -20.77 30.30 1.63
C ASP A 714 -20.15 29.62 2.85
N ARG A 715 -18.88 29.96 3.17
CA ARG A 715 -18.11 29.51 4.34
C ARG A 715 -17.47 30.70 5.04
N ARG A 716 -17.34 30.62 6.36
CA ARG A 716 -16.77 31.67 7.20
C ARG A 716 -16.02 31.07 8.37
N ASN A 717 -15.03 31.82 8.85
CA ASN A 717 -14.42 31.60 10.15
C ASN A 717 -15.49 31.55 11.26
N ASN A 718 -15.32 30.64 12.22
CA ASN A 718 -16.20 30.38 13.35
C ASN A 718 -17.63 29.96 12.95
N GLU A 719 -17.77 29.16 11.88
CA GLU A 719 -19.04 28.64 11.40
C GLU A 719 -19.10 27.10 11.56
N ARG A 720 -20.26 26.59 12.02
CA ARG A 720 -20.61 25.16 11.94
C ARG A 720 -21.81 24.97 11.03
N LYS A 721 -21.72 24.03 10.09
CA LYS A 721 -22.72 23.84 9.04
C LYS A 721 -22.74 22.44 8.46
N LEU A 722 -23.94 21.94 8.20
CA LEU A 722 -24.13 20.75 7.36
C LEU A 722 -23.94 21.11 5.88
N THR A 723 -23.16 20.32 5.15
CA THR A 723 -22.81 20.53 3.75
C THR A 723 -23.24 19.34 2.88
N GLY A 724 -23.95 19.59 1.78
CA GLY A 724 -24.60 18.49 1.05
C GLY A 724 -25.63 17.77 1.93
N GLU A 725 -25.77 16.46 1.78
CA GLU A 725 -26.70 15.67 2.61
C GLU A 725 -26.07 15.13 3.90
N PHE A 726 -24.75 14.83 3.88
CA PHE A 726 -24.05 14.13 4.97
C PHE A 726 -22.61 14.64 5.18
N GLY A 727 -22.33 15.86 4.73
CA GLY A 727 -21.08 16.55 4.97
C GLY A 727 -21.17 17.47 6.18
N ILE A 728 -20.09 17.61 6.92
CA ILE A 728 -19.99 18.49 8.09
C ILE A 728 -18.80 19.41 7.90
N PHE A 729 -19.07 20.71 8.02
CA PHE A 729 -18.07 21.77 8.09
C PHE A 729 -18.11 22.37 9.48
N GLN A 730 -16.99 22.41 10.17
CA GLN A 730 -16.83 23.13 11.43
C GLN A 730 -15.52 23.87 11.44
N ASP A 731 -15.62 25.16 11.65
CA ASP A 731 -14.52 26.06 11.96
C ASP A 731 -14.81 26.64 13.35
N THR A 732 -13.84 26.55 14.27
CA THR A 732 -14.01 26.90 15.67
C THR A 732 -12.76 27.53 16.27
N ALA A 733 -12.92 28.60 17.06
CA ALA A 733 -11.84 29.29 17.78
C ALA A 733 -11.15 28.47 18.92
N GLY A 734 -11.13 27.14 18.87
CA GLY A 734 -10.37 26.33 19.82
C GLY A 734 -10.59 24.81 19.73
N ASN A 735 -9.54 24.06 20.10
CA ASN A 735 -9.47 22.60 19.97
C ASN A 735 -10.23 21.82 21.07
N THR A 736 -11.16 22.43 21.80
CA THR A 736 -11.96 21.68 22.79
C THR A 736 -13.09 20.93 22.08
N PRO A 737 -13.19 19.59 22.20
CA PRO A 737 -14.30 18.85 21.61
C PRO A 737 -15.65 19.35 22.18
N PRO A 738 -16.71 19.47 21.37
CA PRO A 738 -18.03 19.83 21.87
C PRO A 738 -18.55 18.79 22.89
N GLU A 739 -19.40 19.21 23.84
CA GLU A 739 -20.06 18.29 24.76
C GLU A 739 -20.95 17.29 23.98
N ILE A 740 -20.83 16.00 24.28
CA ILE A 740 -21.69 14.95 23.72
C ILE A 740 -23.01 14.97 24.48
N THR A 741 -24.09 15.37 23.83
CA THR A 741 -25.45 15.19 24.37
C THR A 741 -25.91 13.75 24.10
N PRO A 742 -26.32 12.98 25.12
CA PRO A 742 -26.94 11.68 24.91
C PRO A 742 -28.17 11.80 24.00
N ASP A 743 -28.33 10.88 23.04
CA ASP A 743 -29.54 10.79 22.23
C ASP A 743 -30.71 10.36 23.14
N ASP A 744 -31.48 11.34 23.62
CA ASP A 744 -32.81 11.12 24.19
C ASP A 744 -33.84 11.18 23.04
N ASP A 745 -34.55 10.06 22.88
CA ASP A 745 -35.80 9.84 22.11
C ASP A 745 -35.74 9.35 20.64
N GLU A 746 -36.58 8.33 20.40
CA GLU A 746 -36.93 7.67 19.15
C GLU A 746 -37.69 8.59 18.15
N GLU A 747 -37.40 8.42 16.84
CA GLU A 747 -38.31 8.41 15.65
C GLU A 747 -37.77 9.16 14.41
N PRO A 748 -38.29 8.92 13.17
CA PRO A 748 -38.80 7.70 12.58
C PRO A 748 -37.91 7.22 11.40
N TYR A 749 -38.13 5.97 11.04
CA TYR A 749 -37.69 5.32 9.82
C TYR A 749 -38.14 6.15 8.58
N TYR A 750 -37.23 6.58 7.72
CA TYR A 750 -37.60 7.03 6.38
C TYR A 750 -37.81 5.79 5.51
N GLU A 751 -39.08 5.51 5.20
CA GLU A 751 -39.49 4.56 4.16
C GLU A 751 -38.91 4.98 2.80
N GLU A 752 -38.57 3.94 2.03
CA GLU A 752 -38.23 3.86 0.61
C GLU A 752 -38.46 5.11 -0.27
N GLU A 753 -37.41 5.50 -1.02
CA GLU A 753 -37.54 5.94 -2.42
C GLU A 753 -36.54 5.17 -3.31
#